data_AF-J0CZ60-F1
#
_entry.id   AF-J0CZ60-F1
#
_cell.length_a   1.000
_cell.length_b   1.000
_cell.length_c   1.000
_cell.angle_alpha   90.00
_cell.angle_beta   90.00
_cell.angle_gamma   90.00
#
_symmetry.space_group_name_H-M   'P 1'
#
loop_
_entity.id
_entity.type
_entity.pdbx_description
1 polymer ?
#
loop_
_entity_poly.entity_id
_entity_poly.type
_entity_poly.pdbx_seq_one_letter_code
_entity_poly.pdbx_strand_id
1 'polypeptide(L)'
;MTSVGKLGTVEEIQAVIAKWESQFGRVDVEDESSPMMAGGGAAGDAMDVDTPDVPGDESDALPRVAGVKRRREPSEERDEHTEHATETIPLALPPEPTGVEGPPEDGKDYTAWIQNVPTPSTRGEAARQEASTKPVSYQSAEKVTGNAPYKPLKRRVRAALKQLIAAGEDYWPPFKPDSELWETSDASVRSHVESLKMPTVPLRKGSLPDPLLYRLGRLSESGPGDLPPLDPDMDARLRPFLAAEDSDCLLKNAAGVGKTRWMFELLVRCFGIYLNFAHDATTNPYGSRDTITAQRTLQFGDRNVHASHTYFQPVVEGDSADAVNIRQSNEKIAAHLYELLVLARVLVFNWFLELYKKEHGRVDTSAAYLWTLLQIRPQLGTVSDDVFDDVFRSLLMMERDSCEAQINAAQVSCEAFGCRLSIIALDEVHVPVNQFTTAFPSFTKKANATRPLLKSVLVSVRRALQKWRPRALVAATEFNERIITEAIGSTSFKPTRLGPHAFTSFGDYSQRSMITHVLQHYFGPAFVPGISDLMRSHIDFWLAGRRRFLMTFIQWTLRQGTLSMLTVLRQLVDTATGFQYAGVYEPIPGFAFRNLLPPELQKTEVPVAEITMRQKLQHAVTFFIIKGVFPSWGDDMRELVTHGLGCFVPNPDAGGKEVVTINESLVLTTLLRWLLGAETGEKSLSSFLDQAMAHINASVRGFAFEDVVMFILWQAFSTLGLGTPLDRVFNFRYLPPSWGSEPARLIQVFKDSSPNRKPYPLSAGITTRIGYAAQTADDTLAFFTSSNVRDARIPFLQPDGDCGPDLMFGLLLRQYIELLVSVQCKCWSAKHYAGDVFKAVLKASPEGFYTAKGEPGQQREENRKQFLELLDQFATSDNLPMPVAPGEPKYTMIRVLATFDSNVAWPEFDDSYGDYPIATLSDEFLKTATVEFSALERAYNAARENRVPASL
;
A
#
# COMPACT_ATOMS: atom_id res chain seq x y z
N MET A 1 -19.14 10.17 -34.08
CA MET A 1 -20.17 9.99 -33.03
C MET A 1 -20.36 11.33 -32.32
N THR A 2 -21.57 11.87 -32.27
CA THR A 2 -21.90 13.12 -31.54
C THR A 2 -23.23 13.03 -30.78
N SER A 3 -23.60 11.84 -30.28
CA SER A 3 -24.85 11.69 -29.49
C SER A 3 -24.83 10.58 -28.44
N VAL A 4 -23.71 10.37 -27.75
CA VAL A 4 -23.70 9.57 -26.50
C VAL A 4 -22.96 10.39 -25.45
N GLY A 5 -23.69 11.32 -24.86
CA GLY A 5 -23.19 12.25 -23.85
C GLY A 5 -24.35 12.67 -22.98
N LYS A 6 -24.77 11.74 -22.10
CA LYS A 6 -25.53 11.91 -20.85
C LYS A 6 -25.93 10.51 -20.40
N LEU A 7 -25.45 10.07 -19.24
CA LEU A 7 -26.05 8.93 -18.55
C LEU A 7 -27.52 9.30 -18.31
N GLY A 8 -28.41 8.52 -18.91
CA GLY A 8 -29.85 8.66 -18.70
C GLY A 8 -30.21 8.41 -17.23
N THR A 9 -31.41 8.84 -16.86
CA THR A 9 -32.02 8.51 -15.56
C THR A 9 -32.02 7.00 -15.33
N VAL A 10 -32.06 6.56 -14.06
CA VAL A 10 -32.13 5.13 -13.71
C VAL A 10 -33.30 4.46 -14.43
N GLU A 11 -34.42 5.16 -14.63
CA GLU A 11 -35.57 4.65 -15.39
C GLU A 11 -35.26 4.43 -16.88
N GLU A 12 -34.44 5.27 -17.53
CA GLU A 12 -34.05 5.10 -18.94
C GLU A 12 -33.10 3.91 -19.13
N ILE A 13 -32.20 3.68 -18.18
CA ILE A 13 -31.31 2.50 -18.19
C ILE A 13 -32.13 1.22 -17.97
N GLN A 14 -33.08 1.25 -17.02
CA GLN A 14 -33.98 0.13 -16.78
C GLN A 14 -34.90 -0.14 -17.99
N ALA A 15 -35.34 0.90 -18.71
CA ALA A 15 -36.13 0.74 -19.93
C ALA A 15 -35.32 0.10 -21.08
N VAL A 16 -34.03 0.42 -21.19
CA VAL A 16 -33.13 -0.22 -22.17
C VAL A 16 -32.89 -1.69 -21.79
N ILE A 17 -32.66 -2.00 -20.51
CA ILE A 17 -32.49 -3.37 -20.01
C ILE A 17 -33.77 -4.18 -20.27
N ALA A 18 -34.94 -3.67 -19.90
CA ALA A 18 -36.22 -4.36 -20.11
C ALA A 18 -36.54 -4.58 -21.60
N LYS A 19 -36.20 -3.60 -22.46
CA LYS A 19 -36.35 -3.75 -23.92
C LYS A 19 -35.45 -4.86 -24.48
N TRP A 20 -34.23 -4.97 -23.96
CA TRP A 20 -33.26 -5.98 -24.37
C TRP A 20 -33.62 -7.37 -23.84
N GLU A 21 -34.05 -7.50 -22.58
CA GLU A 21 -34.57 -8.74 -22.00
C GLU A 21 -35.80 -9.27 -22.76
N SER A 22 -36.67 -8.37 -23.24
CA SER A 22 -37.82 -8.76 -24.07
C SER A 22 -37.44 -9.24 -25.48
N GLN A 23 -36.30 -8.78 -26.01
CA GLN A 23 -35.84 -9.12 -27.36
C GLN A 23 -34.99 -10.38 -27.41
N PHE A 24 -34.29 -10.72 -26.32
CA PHE A 24 -33.30 -11.81 -26.32
C PHE A 24 -33.57 -12.93 -25.31
N GLY A 25 -34.64 -12.81 -24.51
CA GLY A 25 -34.99 -13.78 -23.49
C GLY A 25 -34.07 -13.68 -22.26
N ARG A 26 -34.64 -13.94 -21.08
CA ARG A 26 -33.89 -13.95 -19.81
C ARG A 26 -32.92 -15.13 -19.83
N VAL A 27 -31.63 -14.85 -19.69
CA VAL A 27 -30.64 -15.89 -19.37
C VAL A 27 -30.53 -15.91 -17.86
N ASP A 28 -31.11 -16.93 -17.23
CA ASP A 28 -30.92 -17.15 -15.80
C ASP A 28 -29.44 -17.51 -15.58
N VAL A 29 -28.71 -16.61 -14.92
CA VAL A 29 -27.36 -16.89 -14.44
C VAL A 29 -27.54 -17.78 -13.20
N GLU A 30 -27.19 -19.06 -13.32
CA GLU A 30 -27.17 -19.96 -12.18
C GLU A 30 -26.24 -19.42 -11.10
N ASP A 31 -26.79 -19.24 -9.91
CA ASP A 31 -26.11 -18.81 -8.69
C ASP A 31 -25.13 -19.90 -8.26
N GLU A 32 -23.82 -19.63 -8.27
CA GLU A 32 -22.76 -20.57 -7.85
C GLU A 32 -22.70 -20.74 -6.32
N SER A 33 -23.83 -21.02 -5.68
CA SER A 33 -23.89 -21.45 -4.28
C SER A 33 -24.31 -22.92 -4.21
N SER A 34 -23.40 -23.84 -4.57
CA SER A 34 -23.58 -25.25 -4.25
C SER A 34 -23.09 -25.56 -2.83
N PRO A 35 -23.90 -26.23 -1.99
CA PRO A 35 -23.49 -26.61 -0.64
C PRO A 35 -22.51 -27.79 -0.68
N MET A 36 -21.47 -27.73 0.17
CA MET A 36 -20.57 -28.85 0.42
C MET A 36 -21.36 -30.08 0.89
N MET A 37 -21.49 -31.09 0.03
CA MET A 37 -21.99 -32.42 0.41
C MET A 37 -20.88 -33.23 1.07
N ALA A 38 -21.15 -33.66 2.30
CA ALA A 38 -20.32 -34.62 3.03
C ALA A 38 -20.40 -36.00 2.36
N GLY A 39 -19.30 -36.44 1.74
CA GLY A 39 -19.14 -37.78 1.21
C GLY A 39 -18.50 -38.71 2.25
N GLY A 40 -19.29 -39.63 2.80
CA GLY A 40 -18.82 -40.70 3.68
C GLY A 40 -18.20 -41.88 2.93
N GLY A 41 -17.08 -42.35 3.49
CA GLY A 41 -16.44 -43.66 3.43
C GLY A 41 -16.76 -44.69 2.33
N ALA A 42 -15.69 -45.17 1.69
CA ALA A 42 -15.54 -46.59 1.37
C ALA A 42 -14.04 -46.97 1.38
N ALA A 43 -13.77 -48.12 2.01
CA ALA A 43 -12.46 -48.75 2.15
C ALA A 43 -11.92 -49.28 0.81
N GLY A 44 -10.59 -49.42 0.72
CA GLY A 44 -9.94 -50.08 -0.41
C GLY A 44 -8.42 -50.08 -0.31
N ASP A 45 -7.91 -51.16 0.30
CA ASP A 45 -6.69 -51.90 0.00
C ASP A 45 -5.29 -51.26 -0.03
N ALA A 46 -4.44 -51.98 0.70
CA ALA A 46 -3.02 -51.81 0.88
C ALA A 46 -2.21 -52.09 -0.39
N MET A 47 -1.14 -51.32 -0.57
CA MET A 47 0.09 -51.81 -1.21
C MET A 47 1.30 -51.26 -0.46
N ASP A 48 2.12 -52.21 0.01
CA ASP A 48 3.46 -52.06 0.54
C ASP A 48 4.39 -51.35 -0.45
N VAL A 49 5.16 -50.38 0.03
CA VAL A 49 6.43 -49.98 -0.61
C VAL A 49 7.48 -49.70 0.47
N ASP A 50 8.60 -50.38 0.31
CA ASP A 50 9.82 -50.39 1.11
C ASP A 50 10.41 -49.00 1.43
N THR A 51 10.83 -48.84 2.68
CA THR A 51 11.80 -47.80 3.11
C THR A 51 13.08 -48.47 3.60
N PRO A 52 14.28 -48.03 3.17
CA PRO A 52 15.54 -48.56 3.66
C PRO A 52 16.03 -47.81 4.91
N ASP A 53 16.43 -48.62 5.88
CA ASP A 53 17.47 -48.48 6.91
C ASP A 53 18.14 -47.11 7.14
N VAL A 54 18.05 -46.64 8.39
CA VAL A 54 19.02 -45.74 9.04
C VAL A 54 19.51 -46.44 10.32
N PRO A 55 20.82 -46.59 10.54
CA PRO A 55 21.35 -47.23 11.75
C PRO A 55 21.34 -46.25 12.92
N GLY A 56 21.04 -46.80 14.10
CA GLY A 56 20.99 -46.07 15.36
C GLY A 56 22.35 -45.68 15.91
N ASP A 57 22.30 -44.87 16.96
CA ASP A 57 23.33 -44.87 17.98
C ASP A 57 22.70 -44.56 19.35
N GLU A 58 23.08 -45.39 20.32
CA GLU A 58 22.79 -45.32 21.75
C GLU A 58 23.57 -44.12 22.35
N SER A 59 23.11 -43.39 23.37
CA SER A 59 23.25 -43.82 24.76
C SER A 59 22.93 -42.65 25.73
N ASP A 60 22.41 -43.03 26.89
CA ASP A 60 22.62 -42.48 28.23
C ASP A 60 22.31 -41.01 28.59
N ALA A 61 21.29 -40.80 29.44
CA ALA A 61 21.47 -40.71 30.90
C ALA A 61 20.30 -39.96 31.60
N LEU A 62 19.69 -40.66 32.56
CA LEU A 62 18.77 -40.15 33.61
C LEU A 62 19.55 -39.32 34.66
N PRO A 63 18.91 -38.42 35.46
CA PRO A 63 18.16 -38.87 36.65
C PRO A 63 16.90 -38.08 37.05
N ARG A 64 15.89 -38.88 37.46
CA ARG A 64 14.96 -38.77 38.61
C ARG A 64 14.75 -37.40 39.29
N VAL A 65 13.48 -36.97 39.39
CA VAL A 65 12.87 -36.47 40.65
C VAL A 65 11.41 -36.92 40.76
N ALA A 66 11.00 -37.26 41.98
CA ALA A 66 9.78 -37.91 42.39
C ALA A 66 8.56 -36.98 42.56
N GLY A 67 7.39 -37.50 42.17
CA GLY A 67 6.17 -37.65 42.96
C GLY A 67 5.48 -36.42 43.57
N VAL A 68 4.22 -36.18 43.16
CA VAL A 68 3.15 -35.72 44.07
C VAL A 68 1.81 -36.36 43.67
N LYS A 69 1.09 -36.81 44.71
CA LYS A 69 -0.16 -37.57 44.72
C LYS A 69 -1.40 -36.70 44.44
N ARG A 70 -2.40 -37.36 43.84
CA ARG A 70 -3.82 -37.01 43.80
C ARG A 70 -4.42 -36.72 45.18
N ARG A 71 -5.32 -35.72 45.25
CA ARG A 71 -6.52 -35.64 46.14
C ARG A 71 -7.48 -34.62 45.52
N ARG A 72 -8.63 -35.05 45.00
CA ARG A 72 -9.96 -35.15 45.66
C ARG A 72 -10.55 -33.80 46.07
N GLU A 73 -11.63 -33.45 45.36
CA GLU A 73 -12.68 -32.48 45.70
C GLU A 73 -13.22 -32.67 47.12
N PRO A 74 -13.90 -31.63 47.63
CA PRO A 74 -15.33 -31.80 47.80
C PRO A 74 -16.18 -30.60 47.39
N SER A 75 -17.36 -30.97 46.89
CA SER A 75 -18.64 -30.26 46.84
C SER A 75 -19.01 -29.54 48.14
N GLU A 76 -19.65 -28.38 48.02
CA GLU A 76 -20.66 -27.90 48.98
C GLU A 76 -21.73 -27.05 48.26
N GLU A 77 -22.97 -27.51 48.36
CA GLU A 77 -24.23 -26.79 48.09
C GLU A 77 -24.53 -25.81 49.24
N ARG A 78 -25.17 -24.67 48.93
CA ARG A 78 -26.32 -24.11 49.66
C ARG A 78 -26.86 -22.80 49.07
N ASP A 79 -28.10 -22.88 48.59
CA ASP A 79 -29.29 -22.10 48.95
C ASP A 79 -29.29 -20.57 49.07
N GLU A 80 -30.14 -20.00 48.18
CA GLU A 80 -31.30 -19.12 48.42
C GLU A 80 -31.17 -17.65 48.90
N HIS A 81 -31.76 -16.81 48.04
CA HIS A 81 -32.63 -15.65 48.31
C HIS A 81 -32.18 -14.52 49.24
N THR A 82 -32.01 -13.32 48.66
CA THR A 82 -32.66 -12.12 49.21
C THR A 82 -32.88 -11.04 48.13
N GLU A 83 -34.16 -10.69 47.91
CA GLU A 83 -34.60 -9.46 47.27
C GLU A 83 -34.40 -8.26 48.20
N HIS A 84 -33.93 -7.11 47.68
CA HIS A 84 -34.63 -5.80 47.71
C HIS A 84 -33.71 -4.59 47.51
N ALA A 85 -34.33 -3.57 46.90
CA ALA A 85 -34.10 -2.13 47.04
C ALA A 85 -33.01 -1.48 46.16
N THR A 86 -33.40 -1.12 44.93
CA THR A 86 -32.80 -0.02 44.17
C THR A 86 -33.46 1.30 44.56
N GLU A 87 -32.78 2.09 45.38
CA GLU A 87 -33.06 3.52 45.56
C GLU A 87 -32.59 4.31 44.33
N THR A 88 -33.52 4.91 43.61
CA THR A 88 -33.26 5.92 42.57
C THR A 88 -32.93 7.27 43.20
N ILE A 89 -31.69 7.73 43.05
CA ILE A 89 -31.28 9.12 43.33
C ILE A 89 -31.25 9.89 41.99
N PRO A 90 -31.96 11.04 41.85
CA PRO A 90 -31.89 11.85 40.64
C PRO A 90 -30.64 12.75 40.67
N LEU A 91 -29.65 12.44 39.83
CA LEU A 91 -28.52 13.32 39.56
C LEU A 91 -28.91 14.31 38.45
N ALA A 92 -29.13 15.56 38.86
CA ALA A 92 -29.27 16.69 37.95
C ALA A 92 -27.95 16.92 37.20
N LEU A 93 -28.00 16.87 35.86
CA LEU A 93 -26.89 17.25 34.98
C LEU A 93 -26.72 18.78 34.98
N PRO A 94 -25.48 19.31 34.99
CA PRO A 94 -25.23 20.73 34.78
C PRO A 94 -25.49 21.12 33.32
N PRO A 95 -25.83 22.39 33.04
CA PRO A 95 -26.16 22.85 31.69
C PRO A 95 -24.94 22.81 30.77
N GLU A 96 -25.17 22.35 29.53
CA GLU A 96 -24.18 22.33 28.46
C GLU A 96 -23.63 23.74 28.16
N PRO A 97 -22.31 23.89 27.94
CA PRO A 97 -21.76 25.13 27.44
C PRO A 97 -22.11 25.30 25.96
N THR A 98 -22.98 26.27 25.69
CA THR A 98 -23.30 26.72 24.33
C THR A 98 -22.09 27.36 23.65
N GLY A 99 -21.75 26.88 22.46
CA GLY A 99 -21.13 27.71 21.41
C GLY A 99 -19.62 27.64 21.25
N VAL A 100 -19.07 26.46 20.95
CA VAL A 100 -17.88 26.33 20.09
C VAL A 100 -18.15 25.16 19.17
N GLU A 101 -18.23 25.39 17.86
CA GLU A 101 -18.35 24.32 16.87
C GLU A 101 -17.12 23.39 16.99
N GLY A 102 -17.36 22.13 17.34
CA GLY A 102 -16.36 21.09 17.28
C GLY A 102 -15.99 20.76 15.82
N PRO A 103 -14.84 20.10 15.59
CA PRO A 103 -14.48 19.64 14.25
C PRO A 103 -15.57 18.71 13.67
N PRO A 104 -15.83 18.74 12.35
CA PRO A 104 -16.82 17.86 11.74
C PRO A 104 -16.39 16.40 11.90
N GLU A 105 -17.34 15.53 12.27
CA GLU A 105 -17.13 14.09 12.48
C GLU A 105 -16.76 13.32 11.19
N ASP A 106 -16.83 13.96 10.02
CA ASP A 106 -16.60 13.34 8.73
C ASP A 106 -15.18 13.59 8.22
N GLY A 107 -14.26 12.66 8.50
CA GLY A 107 -13.15 12.18 7.64
C GLY A 107 -12.32 13.15 6.76
N LYS A 108 -12.43 14.48 6.93
CA LYS A 108 -11.74 15.47 6.11
C LYS A 108 -10.28 15.57 6.53
N ASP A 109 -9.45 15.77 5.52
CA ASP A 109 -8.00 15.92 5.64
C ASP A 109 -7.64 16.99 6.68
N TYR A 110 -7.04 16.54 7.80
CA TYR A 110 -6.63 17.39 8.91
C TYR A 110 -5.63 18.48 8.46
N THR A 111 -4.85 18.20 7.40
CA THR A 111 -3.92 19.14 6.78
C THR A 111 -4.66 20.29 6.08
N ALA A 112 -5.77 19.98 5.40
CA ALA A 112 -6.63 20.99 4.76
C ALA A 112 -7.42 21.80 5.79
N TRP A 113 -7.81 21.21 6.93
CA TRP A 113 -8.44 21.94 8.02
C TRP A 113 -7.48 22.93 8.69
N ILE A 114 -6.23 22.53 8.96
CA ILE A 114 -5.19 23.43 9.48
C ILE A 114 -4.92 24.60 8.52
N GLN A 115 -4.90 24.33 7.21
CA GLN A 115 -4.64 25.36 6.19
C GLN A 115 -5.82 26.32 5.95
N ASN A 116 -7.05 25.92 6.27
CA ASN A 116 -8.28 26.69 6.00
C ASN A 116 -8.96 27.28 7.25
N VAL A 117 -8.29 27.30 8.42
CA VAL A 117 -8.82 28.02 9.59
C VAL A 117 -8.90 29.52 9.24
N PRO A 118 -10.07 30.17 9.34
CA PRO A 118 -10.21 31.59 9.04
C PRO A 118 -9.23 32.40 9.90
N THR A 119 -8.47 33.29 9.26
CA THR A 119 -7.73 34.33 9.98
C THR A 119 -8.73 35.15 10.81
N PRO A 120 -8.46 35.40 12.11
CA PRO A 120 -9.39 36.15 12.94
C PRO A 120 -9.61 37.54 12.32
N SER A 121 -10.88 37.95 12.19
CA SER A 121 -11.21 39.28 11.71
C SER A 121 -10.51 40.35 12.57
N THR A 122 -9.99 41.40 11.94
CA THR A 122 -9.31 42.54 12.59
C THR A 122 -10.10 43.16 13.76
N ARG A 123 -11.43 43.00 13.77
CA ARG A 123 -12.31 43.47 14.84
C ARG A 123 -12.26 42.61 16.11
N GLY A 124 -11.95 41.31 15.98
CA GLY A 124 -11.75 40.40 17.10
C GLY A 124 -10.36 40.53 17.74
N GLU A 125 -9.35 40.95 16.98
CA GLU A 125 -7.99 41.18 17.49
C GLU A 125 -7.91 42.38 18.44
N ALA A 126 -8.59 43.48 18.11
CA ALA A 126 -8.64 44.67 18.99
C ALA A 126 -9.30 44.37 20.34
N ALA A 127 -10.46 43.68 20.33
CA ALA A 127 -11.14 43.27 21.56
C ALA A 127 -10.37 42.18 22.34
N ARG A 128 -9.57 41.34 21.65
CA ARG A 128 -8.67 40.36 22.29
C ARG A 128 -7.42 40.99 22.89
N GLN A 129 -6.92 42.09 22.34
CA GLN A 129 -5.80 42.87 22.89
C GLN A 129 -6.19 43.67 24.14
N GLU A 130 -7.41 44.19 24.23
CA GLU A 130 -7.86 44.99 25.39
C GLU A 130 -8.19 44.14 26.65
N ALA A 131 -8.58 42.87 26.49
CA ALA A 131 -9.08 42.05 27.60
C ALA A 131 -7.99 41.37 28.48
N SER A 132 -6.69 41.60 28.27
CA SER A 132 -5.61 40.88 28.96
C SER A 132 -4.44 41.78 29.35
N THR A 133 -4.64 42.71 30.29
CA THR A 133 -3.60 43.63 30.77
C THR A 133 -2.82 43.14 31.99
N LYS A 134 -3.15 41.99 32.58
CA LYS A 134 -2.35 41.40 33.66
C LYS A 134 -1.44 40.30 33.12
N PRO A 135 -0.11 40.50 33.12
CA PRO A 135 0.79 39.52 32.58
C PRO A 135 0.77 38.24 33.40
N VAL A 136 0.56 37.10 32.76
CA VAL A 136 0.69 35.80 33.41
C VAL A 136 2.19 35.53 33.63
N SER A 137 2.65 35.61 34.88
CA SER A 137 4.02 35.29 35.26
C SER A 137 4.23 33.78 35.28
N TYR A 138 5.32 33.33 34.66
CA TYR A 138 5.88 32.00 34.92
C TYR A 138 6.14 31.83 36.41
N GLN A 139 6.11 30.58 36.85
CA GLN A 139 6.15 30.16 38.24
C GLN A 139 7.32 29.20 38.44
N SER A 140 7.97 29.24 39.61
CA SER A 140 9.00 28.27 39.95
C SER A 140 8.43 26.84 40.02
N ALA A 141 9.30 25.84 39.94
CA ALA A 141 8.91 24.44 40.05
C ALA A 141 8.13 24.15 41.34
N GLU A 142 8.51 24.71 42.48
CA GLU A 142 7.85 24.49 43.77
C GLU A 142 6.41 25.00 43.76
N LYS A 143 6.16 26.12 43.08
CA LYS A 143 4.82 26.70 42.99
C LYS A 143 3.93 25.90 42.04
N VAL A 144 4.44 25.52 40.86
CA VAL A 144 3.68 24.70 39.89
C VAL A 144 3.38 23.32 40.46
N THR A 145 4.39 22.64 40.99
CA THR A 145 4.22 21.30 41.58
C THR A 145 3.53 21.32 42.95
N GLY A 146 3.57 22.48 43.63
CA GLY A 146 2.85 22.77 44.86
C GLY A 146 1.35 23.00 44.65
N ASN A 147 0.97 23.40 43.44
CA ASN A 147 -0.39 23.83 43.09
C ASN A 147 -1.40 22.67 43.21
N ALA A 148 -2.64 23.05 43.52
CA ALA A 148 -3.77 22.16 43.71
C ALA A 148 -4.05 21.19 42.55
N PRO A 149 -3.86 21.50 41.24
CA PRO A 149 -4.12 20.54 40.17
C PRO A 149 -2.99 19.51 39.98
N TYR A 150 -1.74 19.86 40.24
CA TYR A 150 -0.60 18.97 39.95
C TYR A 150 -0.50 17.80 40.93
N LYS A 151 -0.64 18.04 42.25
CA LYS A 151 -0.50 16.97 43.25
C LYS A 151 -1.53 15.84 43.09
N PRO A 152 -2.84 16.11 42.92
CA PRO A 152 -3.83 15.09 42.64
C PRO A 152 -3.55 14.37 41.33
N LEU A 153 -3.15 15.09 40.27
CA LEU A 153 -2.76 14.49 38.99
C LEU A 153 -1.61 13.49 39.18
N LYS A 154 -0.48 13.91 39.78
CA LYS A 154 0.67 13.03 40.07
C LYS A 154 0.26 11.80 40.87
N ARG A 155 -0.58 11.96 41.90
CA ARG A 155 -1.06 10.82 42.72
C ARG A 155 -1.89 9.85 41.87
N ARG A 156 -2.81 10.37 41.07
CA ARG A 156 -3.66 9.60 40.15
C ARG A 156 -2.83 8.84 39.11
N VAL A 157 -1.92 9.53 38.44
CA VAL A 157 -1.00 8.94 37.45
C VAL A 157 -0.17 7.83 38.08
N ARG A 158 0.43 8.04 39.26
CA ARG A 158 1.21 6.99 39.94
C ARG A 158 0.37 5.78 40.32
N ALA A 159 -0.87 5.97 40.75
CA ALA A 159 -1.78 4.87 41.03
C ALA A 159 -2.09 4.06 39.77
N ALA A 160 -2.34 4.73 38.64
CA ALA A 160 -2.62 4.07 37.38
C ALA A 160 -1.38 3.39 36.77
N LEU A 161 -0.19 3.99 36.88
CA LEU A 161 1.08 3.37 36.51
C LEU A 161 1.33 2.10 37.34
N LYS A 162 1.00 2.10 38.63
CA LYS A 162 1.11 0.90 39.47
C LYS A 162 0.20 -0.22 38.96
N GLN A 163 -1.02 0.11 38.53
CA GLN A 163 -1.95 -0.87 37.92
C GLN A 163 -1.41 -1.40 36.59
N LEU A 164 -0.88 -0.52 35.73
CA LEU A 164 -0.23 -0.90 34.47
C LEU A 164 0.94 -1.87 34.72
N ILE A 165 1.84 -1.55 35.65
CA ILE A 165 3.00 -2.38 35.96
C ILE A 165 2.56 -3.75 36.50
N ALA A 166 1.57 -3.77 37.41
CA ALA A 166 1.06 -5.01 37.98
C ALA A 166 0.34 -5.91 36.94
N ALA A 167 -0.39 -5.31 36.00
CA ALA A 167 -1.11 -6.04 34.96
C ALA A 167 -0.23 -6.41 33.76
N GLY A 168 0.86 -5.67 33.51
CA GLY A 168 1.76 -5.90 32.38
C GLY A 168 1.04 -5.77 31.03
N GLU A 169 1.22 -6.78 30.17
CA GLU A 169 0.58 -6.86 28.84
C GLU A 169 -0.95 -6.93 28.93
N ASP A 170 -1.49 -7.53 30.00
CA ASP A 170 -2.93 -7.72 30.20
C ASP A 170 -3.65 -6.43 30.63
N TYR A 171 -2.93 -5.32 30.82
CA TYR A 171 -3.54 -4.04 31.18
C TYR A 171 -4.52 -3.54 30.13
N TRP A 172 -4.21 -3.76 28.84
CA TRP A 172 -5.11 -3.40 27.75
C TRP A 172 -5.91 -4.62 27.32
N PRO A 173 -7.24 -4.50 27.17
CA PRO A 173 -8.07 -5.63 26.81
C PRO A 173 -7.67 -6.16 25.43
N PRO A 174 -7.60 -7.49 25.25
CA PRO A 174 -7.38 -8.07 23.95
C PRO A 174 -8.64 -7.89 23.09
N PHE A 175 -8.41 -7.83 21.78
CA PHE A 175 -9.42 -8.01 20.76
C PHE A 175 -10.13 -9.35 20.97
N LYS A 176 -11.44 -9.31 20.79
CA LYS A 176 -12.31 -10.49 20.78
C LYS A 176 -13.06 -10.47 19.45
N PRO A 177 -12.95 -11.53 18.62
CA PRO A 177 -13.73 -11.63 17.41
C PRO A 177 -15.22 -11.62 17.76
N ASP A 178 -16.03 -11.02 16.87
CA ASP A 178 -17.48 -11.03 17.01
C ASP A 178 -17.99 -12.46 16.83
N SER A 179 -18.70 -13.01 17.83
CA SER A 179 -19.12 -14.40 17.80
C SER A 179 -20.06 -14.69 16.63
N GLU A 180 -20.94 -13.76 16.27
CA GLU A 180 -21.95 -13.95 15.23
C GLU A 180 -21.30 -13.96 13.83
N LEU A 181 -20.38 -13.02 13.58
CA LEU A 181 -19.65 -12.95 12.30
C LEU A 181 -18.70 -14.13 12.08
N TRP A 182 -18.31 -14.82 13.15
CA TRP A 182 -17.38 -15.95 13.15
C TRP A 182 -18.07 -17.31 13.36
N GLU A 183 -19.39 -17.37 13.50
CA GLU A 183 -20.14 -18.62 13.70
C GLU A 183 -20.03 -19.56 12.51
N THR A 184 -19.95 -19.02 11.30
CA THR A 184 -19.86 -19.78 10.05
C THR A 184 -18.42 -20.10 9.62
N SER A 185 -17.42 -19.57 10.35
CA SER A 185 -16.01 -19.86 10.09
C SER A 185 -15.62 -21.23 10.65
N ASP A 186 -14.57 -21.84 10.09
CA ASP A 186 -14.01 -23.08 10.63
C ASP A 186 -13.61 -22.93 12.11
N ALA A 187 -14.04 -23.88 12.95
CA ALA A 187 -13.84 -23.82 14.40
C ALA A 187 -12.35 -23.77 14.79
N SER A 188 -11.47 -24.41 14.02
CA SER A 188 -10.02 -24.37 14.25
C SER A 188 -9.45 -22.98 13.96
N VAL A 189 -9.92 -22.32 12.89
CA VAL A 189 -9.54 -20.95 12.53
C VAL A 189 -10.03 -19.96 13.59
N ARG A 190 -11.27 -20.12 14.07
CA ARG A 190 -11.82 -19.28 15.15
C ARG A 190 -11.03 -19.44 16.45
N SER A 191 -10.81 -20.68 16.88
CA SER A 191 -10.01 -20.96 18.09
C SER A 191 -8.59 -20.42 17.97
N HIS A 192 -7.99 -20.49 16.77
CA HIS A 192 -6.68 -19.90 16.49
C HIS A 192 -6.71 -18.38 16.68
N VAL A 193 -7.65 -17.68 16.06
CA VAL A 193 -7.79 -16.21 16.15
C VAL A 193 -8.00 -15.75 17.59
N GLU A 194 -8.83 -16.45 18.35
CA GLU A 194 -9.04 -16.18 19.79
C GLU A 194 -7.75 -16.38 20.60
N SER A 195 -6.93 -17.37 20.24
CA SER A 195 -5.65 -17.65 20.89
C SER A 195 -4.58 -16.58 20.66
N LEU A 196 -4.69 -15.77 19.60
CA LEU A 196 -3.71 -14.73 19.28
C LEU A 196 -3.67 -13.65 20.36
N LYS A 197 -4.77 -13.41 21.09
CA LYS A 197 -4.88 -12.34 22.11
C LYS A 197 -4.39 -10.98 21.61
N MET A 198 -4.74 -10.62 20.37
CA MET A 198 -4.25 -9.37 19.77
C MET A 198 -4.71 -8.16 20.57
N PRO A 199 -3.92 -7.07 20.67
CA PRO A 199 -4.41 -5.82 21.25
C PRO A 199 -5.49 -5.19 20.36
N THR A 200 -6.32 -4.32 20.95
CA THR A 200 -7.23 -3.44 20.19
C THR A 200 -6.57 -2.12 19.81
N VAL A 201 -7.01 -1.52 18.71
CA VAL A 201 -6.60 -0.18 18.28
C VAL A 201 -7.03 0.84 19.36
N PRO A 202 -6.14 1.76 19.79
CA PRO A 202 -6.49 2.75 20.80
C PRO A 202 -7.62 3.68 20.34
N LEU A 203 -8.43 4.16 21.28
CA LEU A 203 -9.41 5.26 21.11
C LEU A 203 -10.54 5.04 20.08
N ARG A 204 -10.54 3.94 19.31
CA ARG A 204 -11.62 3.63 18.37
C ARG A 204 -12.81 2.97 19.08
N LYS A 205 -14.02 3.38 18.68
CA LYS A 205 -15.27 2.69 19.04
C LYS A 205 -15.35 1.38 18.25
N GLY A 206 -15.74 0.30 18.93
CA GLY A 206 -15.72 -1.05 18.39
C GLY A 206 -14.33 -1.69 18.50
N SER A 207 -14.28 -2.93 18.98
CA SER A 207 -13.05 -3.69 19.18
C SER A 207 -12.39 -3.99 17.82
N LEU A 208 -11.53 -3.09 17.33
CA LEU A 208 -10.76 -3.31 16.11
C LEU A 208 -9.40 -3.93 16.48
N PRO A 209 -8.98 -5.06 15.91
CA PRO A 209 -7.69 -5.66 16.22
C PRO A 209 -6.55 -4.76 15.75
N ASP A 210 -5.41 -4.83 16.42
CA ASP A 210 -4.24 -4.00 16.14
C ASP A 210 -3.01 -4.83 15.73
N PRO A 211 -2.89 -5.15 14.42
CA PRO A 211 -1.70 -5.81 13.88
C PRO A 211 -0.41 -5.00 14.04
N LEU A 212 -0.50 -3.67 14.27
CA LEU A 212 0.67 -2.82 14.46
C LEU A 212 1.30 -3.03 15.84
N LEU A 213 0.55 -3.47 16.85
CA LEU A 213 1.06 -3.77 18.18
C LEU A 213 1.10 -5.27 18.51
N TYR A 214 0.47 -6.10 17.70
CA TYR A 214 0.55 -7.56 17.86
C TYR A 214 1.99 -8.06 17.86
N ARG A 215 2.37 -8.84 18.89
CA ARG A 215 3.71 -9.39 19.11
C ARG A 215 4.85 -8.37 19.04
N LEU A 216 4.61 -7.14 19.50
CA LEU A 216 5.64 -6.11 19.55
C LEU A 216 6.88 -6.61 20.32
N GLY A 217 8.07 -6.48 19.73
CA GLY A 217 9.32 -6.97 20.33
C GLY A 217 9.61 -8.46 20.12
N ARG A 218 8.65 -9.22 19.55
CA ARG A 218 8.68 -10.69 19.44
C ARG A 218 8.42 -11.17 18.02
N LEU A 219 8.69 -10.35 16.99
CA LEU A 219 8.40 -10.71 15.60
C LEU A 219 9.29 -11.84 15.05
N SER A 220 10.52 -11.93 15.53
CA SER A 220 11.50 -12.96 15.16
C SER A 220 11.34 -14.24 15.98
N GLU A 221 10.49 -14.24 17.01
CA GLU A 221 10.21 -15.41 17.83
C GLU A 221 9.08 -16.24 17.23
N SER A 222 9.10 -17.56 17.46
CA SER A 222 7.98 -18.44 17.11
C SER A 222 6.69 -18.01 17.81
N GLY A 223 5.56 -18.07 17.11
CA GLY A 223 4.26 -17.68 17.62
C GLY A 223 3.61 -18.72 18.52
N PRO A 224 2.40 -18.42 19.04
CA PRO A 224 1.61 -19.40 19.78
C PRO A 224 1.41 -20.68 18.96
N GLY A 225 1.58 -21.85 19.58
CA GLY A 225 1.38 -23.14 18.91
C GLY A 225 2.41 -23.46 17.81
N ASP A 226 3.69 -23.14 18.06
CA ASP A 226 4.82 -23.41 17.14
C ASP A 226 4.69 -22.75 15.76
N LEU A 227 3.89 -21.68 15.65
CA LEU A 227 3.82 -20.90 14.43
C LEU A 227 5.18 -20.32 14.07
N PRO A 228 5.53 -20.27 12.79
CA PRO A 228 6.78 -19.66 12.36
C PRO A 228 6.79 -18.15 12.71
N PRO A 229 7.98 -17.55 12.93
CA PRO A 229 8.12 -16.14 13.24
C PRO A 229 7.44 -15.24 12.22
N LEU A 230 6.69 -14.23 12.65
CA LEU A 230 5.97 -13.34 11.73
C LEU A 230 6.94 -12.57 10.83
N ASP A 231 8.13 -12.25 11.33
CA ASP A 231 9.19 -11.61 10.58
C ASP A 231 10.58 -12.09 11.04
N PRO A 232 11.10 -13.19 10.45
CA PRO A 232 12.33 -13.83 10.91
C PRO A 232 13.57 -12.93 10.80
N ASP A 233 13.54 -11.96 9.88
CA ASP A 233 14.68 -11.08 9.57
C ASP A 233 14.68 -9.78 10.39
N MET A 234 13.69 -9.57 11.26
CA MET A 234 13.55 -8.32 12.04
C MET A 234 14.79 -8.02 12.89
N ASP A 235 15.33 -9.04 13.57
CA ASP A 235 16.53 -8.89 14.41
C ASP A 235 17.77 -8.53 13.60
N ALA A 236 17.93 -9.16 12.44
CA ALA A 236 19.04 -8.89 11.54
C ALA A 236 19.00 -7.43 11.05
N ARG A 237 17.81 -6.89 10.78
CA ARG A 237 17.63 -5.49 10.36
C ARG A 237 17.85 -4.47 11.48
N LEU A 238 17.51 -4.82 12.74
CA LEU A 238 17.69 -3.92 13.88
C LEU A 238 19.13 -3.90 14.42
N ARG A 239 19.87 -5.01 14.27
CA ARG A 239 21.22 -5.19 14.83
C ARG A 239 22.22 -4.08 14.46
N PRO A 240 22.34 -3.63 13.19
CA PRO A 240 23.28 -2.56 12.84
C PRO A 240 22.99 -1.27 13.59
N PHE A 241 21.71 -0.96 13.81
CA PHE A 241 21.32 0.24 14.55
C PHE A 241 21.55 0.06 16.06
N LEU A 242 21.24 -1.09 16.63
CA LEU A 242 21.52 -1.37 18.04
C LEU A 242 23.03 -1.31 18.35
N ALA A 243 23.88 -1.70 17.40
CA ALA A 243 25.34 -1.65 17.52
C ALA A 243 25.94 -0.25 17.29
N ALA A 244 25.28 0.63 16.53
CA ALA A 244 25.80 1.95 16.20
C ALA A 244 25.49 2.99 17.30
N GLU A 245 26.31 3.05 18.35
CA GLU A 245 26.03 3.87 19.55
C GLU A 245 25.89 5.39 19.29
N ASP A 246 26.48 5.91 18.21
CA ASP A 246 26.63 7.36 17.99
C ASP A 246 26.01 7.89 16.68
N SER A 247 25.21 7.10 15.96
CA SER A 247 24.61 7.56 14.69
C SER A 247 23.11 7.81 14.80
N ASP A 248 22.70 8.98 14.30
CA ASP A 248 21.31 9.26 14.01
C ASP A 248 20.83 8.43 12.83
N CYS A 249 19.54 8.09 12.81
CA CYS A 249 18.96 7.29 11.75
C CYS A 249 17.72 7.96 11.17
N LEU A 250 17.61 7.87 9.85
CA LEU A 250 16.55 8.44 9.06
C LEU A 250 15.85 7.32 8.30
N LEU A 251 14.61 7.02 8.71
CA LEU A 251 13.77 5.99 8.14
C LEU A 251 13.12 6.53 6.86
N LYS A 252 13.61 6.10 5.69
CA LYS A 252 13.16 6.59 4.38
C LYS A 252 12.48 5.49 3.59
N ASN A 253 11.20 5.66 3.30
CA ASN A 253 10.50 4.95 2.23
C ASN A 253 9.07 5.49 2.14
N ALA A 254 8.26 4.92 1.27
CA ALA A 254 6.85 5.24 1.13
C ALA A 254 6.07 5.13 2.46
N ALA A 255 4.92 5.82 2.54
CA ALA A 255 3.97 5.58 3.63
C ALA A 255 3.48 4.14 3.61
N GLY A 256 3.44 3.50 4.79
CA GLY A 256 2.85 2.16 4.94
C GLY A 256 3.81 0.97 4.79
N VAL A 257 5.11 1.20 4.53
CA VAL A 257 6.10 0.10 4.47
C VAL A 257 6.43 -0.54 5.83
N GLY A 258 6.06 0.11 6.95
CA GLY A 258 6.36 -0.39 8.30
C GLY A 258 7.35 0.45 9.13
N LYS A 259 7.66 1.70 8.75
CA LYS A 259 8.56 2.61 9.49
C LYS A 259 8.20 2.72 10.98
N THR A 260 6.93 3.01 11.29
CA THR A 260 6.43 3.11 12.67
C THR A 260 6.56 1.80 13.42
N ARG A 261 6.25 0.65 12.78
CA ARG A 261 6.45 -0.66 13.42
C ARG A 261 7.91 -0.90 13.76
N TRP A 262 8.81 -0.64 12.81
CA TRP A 262 10.25 -0.79 13.01
C TRP A 262 10.77 0.10 14.15
N MET A 263 10.27 1.33 14.24
CA MET A 263 10.56 2.25 15.34
C MET A 263 10.10 1.69 16.69
N PHE A 264 8.90 1.10 16.76
CA PHE A 264 8.42 0.46 17.99
C PHE A 264 9.23 -0.77 18.37
N GLU A 265 9.58 -1.62 17.39
CA GLU A 265 10.45 -2.80 17.60
C GLU A 265 11.82 -2.44 18.18
N LEU A 266 12.31 -1.25 17.86
CA LEU A 266 13.53 -0.73 18.42
C LEU A 266 13.35 -0.18 19.83
N LEU A 267 12.27 0.58 20.08
CA LEU A 267 11.98 1.18 21.38
C LEU A 267 11.70 0.12 22.47
N VAL A 268 11.14 -1.03 22.12
CA VAL A 268 10.97 -2.11 23.12
C VAL A 268 12.30 -2.75 23.55
N ARG A 269 13.39 -2.55 22.79
CA ARG A 269 14.72 -3.08 23.12
C ARG A 269 15.58 -2.08 23.90
N CYS A 270 15.17 -0.82 23.94
CA CYS A 270 15.93 0.23 24.62
C CYS A 270 15.03 1.39 25.03
N PHE A 271 15.29 1.98 26.19
CA PHE A 271 14.49 3.11 26.64
C PHE A 271 14.66 4.32 25.71
N GLY A 272 13.55 4.87 25.22
CA GLY A 272 13.55 6.07 24.40
C GLY A 272 12.27 6.89 24.57
N ILE A 273 12.24 8.07 23.95
CA ILE A 273 11.06 8.94 23.87
C ILE A 273 10.45 8.83 22.48
N TYR A 274 9.13 8.58 22.38
CA TYR A 274 8.40 8.52 21.11
C TYR A 274 7.49 9.74 20.90
N LEU A 275 7.88 10.66 20.01
CA LEU A 275 7.10 11.84 19.64
C LEU A 275 6.40 11.60 18.29
N ASN A 276 5.07 11.49 18.29
CA ASN A 276 4.27 11.47 17.07
C ASN A 276 3.76 12.89 16.78
N PHE A 277 4.03 13.45 15.60
CA PHE A 277 3.54 14.79 15.23
C PHE A 277 2.24 14.81 14.42
N ALA A 278 1.64 13.65 14.15
CA ALA A 278 0.41 13.52 13.38
C ALA A 278 -0.65 12.70 14.14
N HIS A 279 -0.72 12.83 15.47
CA HIS A 279 -1.74 12.13 16.26
C HIS A 279 -3.14 12.52 15.80
N ASP A 280 -3.94 11.50 15.48
CA ASP A 280 -5.35 11.64 15.14
C ASP A 280 -6.12 10.43 15.69
N ALA A 281 -7.17 10.66 16.48
CA ALA A 281 -7.89 9.59 17.17
C ALA A 281 -8.52 8.56 16.20
N THR A 282 -8.75 8.95 14.94
CA THR A 282 -9.37 8.09 13.94
C THR A 282 -8.31 7.35 13.13
N THR A 283 -7.40 8.06 12.48
CA THR A 283 -6.50 7.54 11.44
C THR A 283 -5.08 7.24 11.94
N ASN A 284 -4.65 7.90 13.02
CA ASN A 284 -3.33 7.71 13.62
C ASN A 284 -3.39 7.80 15.16
N PRO A 285 -4.05 6.84 15.83
CA PRO A 285 -4.36 6.94 17.26
C PRO A 285 -3.17 6.63 18.18
N TYR A 286 -1.97 6.45 17.61
CA TYR A 286 -0.78 6.03 18.33
C TYR A 286 -0.02 7.22 18.87
N GLY A 287 0.53 7.11 20.07
CA GLY A 287 1.32 8.17 20.69
C GLY A 287 0.49 9.15 21.51
N SER A 288 1.18 9.98 22.28
CA SER A 288 0.56 11.12 22.98
C SER A 288 0.19 12.26 22.05
N ARG A 289 -0.86 12.99 22.44
CA ARG A 289 -1.34 14.25 21.88
C ARG A 289 -0.51 15.46 22.30
N ASP A 290 0.43 15.30 23.24
CA ASP A 290 1.24 16.38 23.81
C ASP A 290 1.96 17.24 22.75
N THR A 291 2.44 16.64 21.67
CA THR A 291 3.04 17.32 20.52
C THR A 291 2.04 18.20 19.77
N ILE A 292 0.81 17.70 19.53
CA ILE A 292 -0.29 18.44 18.89
C ILE A 292 -0.77 19.55 19.80
N THR A 293 -0.88 19.30 21.11
CA THR A 293 -1.19 20.32 22.11
C THR A 293 -0.13 21.41 22.07
N ALA A 294 1.17 21.07 22.05
CA ALA A 294 2.25 22.05 21.94
C ALA A 294 2.15 22.89 20.65
N GLN A 295 1.89 22.27 19.50
CA GLN A 295 1.68 22.99 18.24
C GLN A 295 0.49 23.95 18.30
N ARG A 296 -0.65 23.51 18.86
CA ARG A 296 -1.84 24.34 19.05
C ARG A 296 -1.57 25.50 20.00
N THR A 297 -0.82 25.27 21.08
CA THR A 297 -0.41 26.32 22.01
C THR A 297 0.43 27.39 21.33
N LEU A 298 1.33 27.02 20.40
CA LEU A 298 2.04 27.99 19.55
C LEU A 298 1.09 28.75 18.63
N GLN A 299 0.17 28.05 17.96
CA GLN A 299 -0.72 28.64 16.95
C GLN A 299 -1.74 29.62 17.54
N PHE A 300 -2.39 29.26 18.64
CA PHE A 300 -3.50 30.03 19.21
C PHE A 300 -3.06 31.00 20.29
N GLY A 301 -1.78 30.97 20.68
CA GLY A 301 -1.26 31.79 21.77
C GLY A 301 -2.14 31.65 23.00
N ASP A 302 -2.39 30.41 23.43
CA ASP A 302 -3.20 30.18 24.64
C ASP A 302 -2.65 31.08 25.73
N ARG A 303 -3.53 31.91 26.33
CA ARG A 303 -3.17 33.10 27.15
C ARG A 303 -2.29 32.77 28.36
N ASN A 304 -2.07 31.49 28.61
CA ASN A 304 -1.20 30.93 29.63
C ASN A 304 0.29 30.96 29.24
N VAL A 305 0.65 31.11 27.96
CA VAL A 305 2.04 31.22 27.50
C VAL A 305 2.44 32.70 27.38
N HIS A 306 2.68 33.28 28.55
CA HIS A 306 3.36 34.56 28.75
C HIS A 306 2.68 35.86 28.27
N ALA A 307 3.12 36.94 28.90
CA ALA A 307 2.67 38.30 28.65
C ALA A 307 3.81 39.32 28.71
N SER A 308 5.08 38.90 28.61
CA SER A 308 6.03 39.81 27.94
C SER A 308 5.55 39.96 26.51
N HIS A 309 5.80 41.13 25.94
CA HIS A 309 5.43 41.58 24.60
C HIS A 309 5.92 40.69 23.42
N THR A 310 6.29 39.43 23.65
CA THR A 310 6.71 38.41 22.70
C THR A 310 5.58 37.40 22.51
N TYR A 311 4.70 37.66 21.55
CA TYR A 311 3.75 36.67 21.05
C TYR A 311 4.45 35.78 20.02
N PHE A 312 4.01 34.53 19.90
CA PHE A 312 4.45 33.69 18.80
C PHE A 312 3.84 34.21 17.49
N GLN A 313 4.68 34.46 16.49
CA GLN A 313 4.23 34.91 15.18
C GLN A 313 4.41 33.80 14.14
N PRO A 314 3.33 33.16 13.66
CA PRO A 314 3.41 31.98 12.80
C PRO A 314 3.92 32.29 11.38
N VAL A 315 3.83 33.55 10.95
CA VAL A 315 4.27 34.01 9.63
C VAL A 315 5.15 35.25 9.80
N VAL A 316 6.42 35.14 9.42
CA VAL A 316 7.38 36.24 9.53
C VAL A 316 8.05 36.48 8.18
N GLU A 317 7.69 37.58 7.53
CA GLU A 317 8.19 37.94 6.20
C GLU A 317 9.41 38.86 6.25
N GLY A 318 10.22 38.82 5.18
CA GLY A 318 11.39 39.67 5.01
C GLY A 318 12.57 39.39 5.96
N ASP A 319 13.64 40.17 5.82
CA ASP A 319 14.87 40.05 6.62
C ASP A 319 15.17 41.34 7.42
N SER A 320 14.13 42.08 7.82
CA SER A 320 14.28 43.25 8.69
C SER A 320 14.84 42.84 10.06
N ALA A 321 15.44 43.81 10.79
CA ALA A 321 15.89 43.58 12.16
C ALA A 321 14.75 43.08 13.07
N ASP A 322 13.54 43.60 12.88
CA ASP A 322 12.34 43.15 13.58
C ASP A 322 11.99 41.70 13.25
N ALA A 323 12.02 41.32 11.97
CA ALA A 323 11.78 39.95 11.54
C ALA A 323 12.81 38.97 12.12
N VAL A 324 14.07 39.40 12.28
CA VAL A 324 15.10 38.60 12.98
C VAL A 324 14.78 38.47 14.47
N ASN A 325 14.41 39.56 15.14
CA ASN A 325 14.04 39.56 16.56
C ASN A 325 12.81 38.68 16.83
N ILE A 326 11.79 38.76 15.98
CA ILE A 326 10.56 37.94 16.07
C ILE A 326 10.92 36.45 15.93
N ARG A 327 11.75 36.07 14.94
CA ARG A 327 12.16 34.67 14.77
C ARG A 327 12.96 34.13 15.95
N GLN A 328 13.84 34.95 16.53
CA GLN A 328 14.56 34.58 17.76
C GLN A 328 13.61 34.43 18.95
N SER A 329 12.59 35.29 19.05
CA SER A 329 11.53 35.18 20.05
C SER A 329 10.75 33.88 19.88
N ASN A 330 10.28 33.59 18.67
CA ASN A 330 9.58 32.35 18.32
C ASN A 330 10.40 31.11 18.66
N GLU A 331 11.71 31.11 18.36
CA GLU A 331 12.61 30.01 18.70
C GLU A 331 12.70 29.80 20.22
N LYS A 332 12.75 30.87 21.02
CA LYS A 332 12.76 30.77 22.50
C LYS A 332 11.44 30.23 23.05
N ILE A 333 10.31 30.70 22.52
CA ILE A 333 8.97 30.24 22.92
C ILE A 333 8.81 28.75 22.62
N ALA A 334 9.10 28.36 21.36
CA ALA A 334 9.05 26.95 20.97
C ALA A 334 10.02 26.11 21.80
N ALA A 335 11.24 26.59 22.03
CA ALA A 335 12.22 25.86 22.82
C ALA A 335 11.74 25.56 24.23
N HIS A 336 11.20 26.57 24.91
CA HIS A 336 10.65 26.39 26.25
C HIS A 336 9.48 25.40 26.26
N LEU A 337 8.58 25.49 25.30
CA LEU A 337 7.41 24.60 25.22
C LEU A 337 7.81 23.14 25.01
N TYR A 338 8.78 22.87 24.13
CA TYR A 338 9.28 21.52 23.90
C TYR A 338 10.18 21.02 25.05
N GLU A 339 10.85 21.90 25.79
CA GLU A 339 11.52 21.55 27.06
C GLU A 339 10.48 21.09 28.12
N LEU A 340 9.34 21.78 28.24
CA LEU A 340 8.25 21.36 29.14
C LEU A 340 7.63 20.01 28.73
N LEU A 341 7.47 19.78 27.42
CA LEU A 341 7.01 18.49 26.90
C LEU A 341 7.98 17.37 27.28
N VAL A 342 9.28 17.57 27.07
CA VAL A 342 10.32 16.62 27.50
C VAL A 342 10.28 16.40 29.01
N LEU A 343 10.14 17.47 29.79
CA LEU A 343 10.01 17.37 31.24
C LEU A 343 8.82 16.49 31.64
N ALA A 344 7.65 16.70 31.05
CA ALA A 344 6.46 15.89 31.32
C ALA A 344 6.74 14.40 31.14
N ARG A 345 7.36 14.04 30.01
CA ARG A 345 7.70 12.65 29.70
C ARG A 345 8.77 12.07 30.62
N VAL A 346 9.81 12.83 30.93
CA VAL A 346 10.87 12.39 31.84
C VAL A 346 10.35 12.24 33.28
N LEU A 347 9.41 13.07 33.73
CA LEU A 347 8.77 12.91 35.03
C LEU A 347 7.93 11.64 35.11
N VAL A 348 7.09 11.37 34.10
CA VAL A 348 6.30 10.14 34.02
C VAL A 348 7.22 8.92 33.94
N PHE A 349 8.30 8.99 33.14
CA PHE A 349 9.31 7.93 33.06
C PHE A 349 9.97 7.65 34.41
N ASN A 350 10.37 8.70 35.15
CA ASN A 350 10.96 8.55 36.47
C ASN A 350 9.98 7.90 37.46
N TRP A 351 8.69 8.28 37.43
CA TRP A 351 7.67 7.64 38.26
C TRP A 351 7.44 6.17 37.88
N PHE A 352 7.45 5.88 36.58
CA PHE A 352 7.35 4.51 36.07
C PHE A 352 8.52 3.65 36.55
N LEU A 353 9.77 4.11 36.40
CA LEU A 353 10.96 3.37 36.83
C LEU A 353 10.98 3.12 38.34
N GLU A 354 10.62 4.13 39.14
CA GLU A 354 10.54 4.01 40.59
C GLU A 354 9.54 2.92 41.01
N LEU A 355 8.34 2.93 40.41
CA LEU A 355 7.30 1.94 40.69
C LEU A 355 7.67 0.55 40.17
N TYR A 356 8.24 0.46 38.96
CA TYR A 356 8.63 -0.80 38.35
C TYR A 356 9.74 -1.48 39.16
N LYS A 357 10.79 -0.74 39.51
CA LYS A 357 11.87 -1.25 40.35
C LYS A 357 11.37 -1.68 41.73
N LYS A 358 10.39 -0.96 42.30
CA LYS A 358 9.77 -1.35 43.57
C LYS A 358 9.01 -2.67 43.46
N GLU A 359 8.30 -2.90 42.37
CA GLU A 359 7.50 -4.11 42.16
C GLU A 359 8.36 -5.33 41.75
N HIS A 360 9.36 -5.14 40.88
CA HIS A 360 10.15 -6.21 40.27
C HIS A 360 11.61 -6.31 40.78
N GLY A 361 12.04 -5.40 41.65
CA GLY A 361 13.40 -5.35 42.23
C GLY A 361 14.50 -4.85 41.28
N ARG A 362 14.30 -4.95 39.97
CA ARG A 362 15.25 -4.50 38.93
C ARG A 362 14.51 -3.89 37.74
N VAL A 363 15.24 -3.17 36.90
CA VAL A 363 14.75 -2.69 35.60
C VAL A 363 15.34 -3.57 34.51
N ASP A 364 14.49 -4.16 33.66
CA ASP A 364 14.87 -5.10 32.61
C ASP A 364 14.17 -4.76 31.27
N THR A 365 14.28 -5.65 30.28
CA THR A 365 13.69 -5.45 28.94
C THR A 365 12.16 -5.36 28.98
N SER A 366 11.50 -6.05 29.91
CA SER A 366 10.05 -5.93 30.12
C SER A 366 9.63 -4.52 30.55
N ALA A 367 10.49 -3.81 31.29
CA ALA A 367 10.25 -2.40 31.61
C ALA A 367 10.32 -1.51 30.36
N ALA A 368 11.29 -1.74 29.46
CA ALA A 368 11.40 -0.99 28.20
C ALA A 368 10.20 -1.26 27.28
N TYR A 369 9.73 -2.51 27.24
CA TYR A 369 8.52 -2.91 26.55
C TYR A 369 7.27 -2.17 27.08
N LEU A 370 7.00 -2.24 28.39
CA LEU A 370 5.84 -1.56 28.99
C LEU A 370 5.93 -0.04 28.87
N TRP A 371 7.13 0.53 29.00
CA TRP A 371 7.36 1.96 28.77
C TRP A 371 7.02 2.36 27.33
N THR A 372 7.41 1.55 26.36
CA THR A 372 7.08 1.78 24.94
C THR A 372 5.58 1.71 24.71
N LEU A 373 4.91 0.68 25.23
CA LEU A 373 3.45 0.56 25.14
C LEU A 373 2.73 1.75 25.77
N LEU A 374 3.18 2.24 26.94
CA LEU A 374 2.62 3.43 27.58
C LEU A 374 2.74 4.67 26.68
N GLN A 375 3.86 4.85 25.98
CA GLN A 375 4.03 5.98 25.06
C GLN A 375 3.12 5.86 23.83
N ILE A 376 2.91 4.66 23.33
CA ILE A 376 2.03 4.39 22.18
C ILE A 376 0.55 4.50 22.58
N ARG A 377 0.20 4.07 23.80
CA ARG A 377 -1.15 4.04 24.38
C ARG A 377 -1.15 4.81 25.72
N PRO A 378 -1.13 6.14 25.69
CA PRO A 378 -0.98 6.96 26.90
C PRO A 378 -2.22 6.98 27.80
N GLN A 379 -3.30 6.30 27.39
CA GLN A 379 -4.51 6.13 28.18
C GLN A 379 -4.24 5.23 29.39
N LEU A 380 -4.52 5.74 30.58
CA LEU A 380 -4.35 5.01 31.84
C LEU A 380 -5.73 4.76 32.49
N GLY A 381 -6.58 4.00 31.80
CA GLY A 381 -7.94 3.69 32.24
C GLY A 381 -8.82 4.95 32.33
N THR A 382 -9.63 5.06 33.38
CA THR A 382 -10.50 6.24 33.61
C THR A 382 -9.76 7.44 34.22
N VAL A 383 -8.45 7.31 34.45
CA VAL A 383 -7.68 8.28 35.22
C VAL A 383 -7.19 9.44 34.36
N SER A 384 -6.83 9.14 33.11
CA SER A 384 -6.27 10.08 32.16
C SER A 384 -6.50 9.58 30.74
N ASP A 385 -7.02 10.46 29.89
CA ASP A 385 -7.15 10.21 28.44
C ASP A 385 -5.76 10.18 27.76
N ASP A 386 -4.81 10.93 28.32
CA ASP A 386 -3.42 10.99 27.86
C ASP A 386 -2.51 11.49 29.00
N VAL A 387 -1.76 10.56 29.61
CA VAL A 387 -0.94 10.87 30.78
C VAL A 387 0.13 11.92 30.52
N PHE A 388 0.70 11.95 29.31
CA PHE A 388 1.79 12.87 28.99
C PHE A 388 1.24 14.26 28.69
N ASP A 389 0.12 14.35 27.96
CA ASP A 389 -0.55 15.62 27.68
C ASP A 389 -1.09 16.28 28.96
N ASP A 390 -1.69 15.49 29.87
CA ASP A 390 -2.17 15.99 31.15
C ASP A 390 -1.04 16.59 32.00
N VAL A 391 0.08 15.86 32.10
CA VAL A 391 1.25 16.35 32.83
C VAL A 391 1.84 17.56 32.13
N PHE A 392 1.99 17.54 30.81
CA PHE A 392 2.48 18.67 30.03
C PHE A 392 1.66 19.94 30.25
N ARG A 393 0.32 19.85 30.15
CA ARG A 393 -0.59 20.99 30.40
C ARG A 393 -0.46 21.54 31.80
N SER A 394 -0.28 20.67 32.80
CA SER A 394 -0.06 21.11 34.18
C SER A 394 1.26 21.85 34.41
N LEU A 395 2.21 21.74 33.47
CA LEU A 395 3.54 22.36 33.52
C LEU A 395 3.65 23.63 32.69
N LEU A 396 2.65 24.03 31.91
CA LEU A 396 2.70 25.20 31.00
C LEU A 396 3.09 26.52 31.67
N MET A 397 2.88 26.63 32.99
CA MET A 397 3.22 27.81 33.78
C MET A 397 4.62 27.79 34.40
N MET A 398 5.40 26.73 34.19
CA MET A 398 6.72 26.58 34.81
C MET A 398 7.77 27.42 34.08
N GLU A 399 8.61 28.12 34.83
CA GLU A 399 9.74 28.85 34.25
C GLU A 399 10.79 27.91 33.62
N ARG A 400 11.54 28.44 32.64
CA ARG A 400 12.51 27.66 31.87
C ARG A 400 13.65 27.08 32.71
N ASP A 401 14.24 27.88 33.60
CA ASP A 401 15.36 27.43 34.44
C ASP A 401 14.93 26.33 35.41
N SER A 402 13.73 26.46 36.00
CA SER A 402 13.10 25.39 36.77
C SER A 402 12.87 24.14 35.94
N CYS A 403 12.40 24.28 34.70
CA CYS A 403 12.20 23.15 33.80
C CYS A 403 13.52 22.39 33.55
N GLU A 404 14.59 23.10 33.18
CA GLU A 404 15.92 22.52 32.99
C GLU A 404 16.44 21.84 34.28
N ALA A 405 16.28 22.46 35.44
CA ALA A 405 16.67 21.88 36.73
C ALA A 405 15.91 20.58 37.03
N GLN A 406 14.61 20.54 36.76
CA GLN A 406 13.77 19.35 36.97
C GLN A 406 14.12 18.22 35.99
N ILE A 407 14.40 18.53 34.72
CA ILE A 407 14.87 17.53 33.75
C ILE A 407 16.19 16.94 34.25
N ASN A 408 17.16 17.79 34.63
CA ASN A 408 18.45 17.35 35.15
C ASN A 408 18.31 16.47 36.41
N ALA A 409 17.44 16.84 37.35
CA ALA A 409 17.19 16.07 38.56
C ALA A 409 16.56 14.70 38.25
N ALA A 410 15.59 14.67 37.33
CA ALA A 410 14.96 13.43 36.91
C ALA A 410 15.92 12.52 36.12
N GLN A 411 16.85 13.10 35.34
CA GLN A 411 17.90 12.34 34.67
C GLN A 411 18.82 11.61 35.65
N VAL A 412 19.29 12.32 36.69
CA VAL A 412 20.11 11.74 37.77
C VAL A 412 19.35 10.61 38.49
N SER A 413 18.05 10.82 38.75
CA SER A 413 17.19 9.80 39.37
C SER A 413 17.06 8.54 38.50
N CYS A 414 16.88 8.70 37.18
CA CYS A 414 16.79 7.57 36.25
C CYS A 414 18.14 6.82 36.14
N GLU A 415 19.27 7.54 36.14
CA GLU A 415 20.60 6.93 36.16
C GLU A 415 20.85 6.12 37.43
N ALA A 416 20.32 6.55 38.58
CA ALA A 416 20.35 5.77 39.83
C ALA A 416 19.52 4.47 39.74
N PHE A 417 18.60 4.37 38.78
CA PHE A 417 17.92 3.12 38.42
C PHE A 417 18.68 2.29 37.37
N GLY A 418 19.86 2.72 36.94
CA GLY A 418 20.66 2.07 35.90
C GLY A 418 20.10 2.26 34.49
N CYS A 419 19.27 3.29 34.29
CA CYS A 419 18.52 3.50 33.06
C CYS A 419 18.86 4.86 32.42
N ARG A 420 18.96 4.87 31.09
CA ARG A 420 19.13 6.08 30.28
C ARG A 420 18.21 6.03 29.07
N LEU A 421 17.67 7.18 28.66
CA LEU A 421 16.97 7.29 27.38
C LEU A 421 18.02 7.39 26.26
N SER A 422 18.12 6.37 25.42
CA SER A 422 19.11 6.27 24.36
C SER A 422 18.61 6.74 23.00
N ILE A 423 17.29 6.91 22.84
CA ILE A 423 16.65 7.26 21.58
C ILE A 423 15.60 8.37 21.77
N ILE A 424 15.58 9.32 20.85
CA ILE A 424 14.45 10.20 20.56
C ILE A 424 13.88 9.75 19.21
N ALA A 425 12.75 9.06 19.25
CA ALA A 425 12.01 8.62 18.09
C ALA A 425 11.00 9.70 17.69
N LEU A 426 11.20 10.30 16.51
CA LEU A 426 10.35 11.33 15.92
C LEU A 426 9.60 10.72 14.75
N ASP A 427 8.28 10.58 14.88
CA ASP A 427 7.42 10.00 13.86
C ASP A 427 6.54 11.06 13.20
N GLU A 428 6.22 10.83 11.93
CA GLU A 428 5.48 11.75 11.08
C GLU A 428 6.05 13.19 11.07
N VAL A 429 7.39 13.31 10.99
CA VAL A 429 8.06 14.63 11.06
C VAL A 429 7.77 15.57 9.89
N HIS A 430 7.12 15.08 8.83
CA HIS A 430 6.66 15.92 7.73
C HIS A 430 5.70 17.02 8.22
N VAL A 431 4.93 16.76 9.29
CA VAL A 431 4.05 17.77 9.91
C VAL A 431 4.82 18.99 10.40
N PRO A 432 5.80 18.89 11.34
CA PRO A 432 6.57 20.05 11.79
C PRO A 432 7.56 20.58 10.74
N VAL A 433 7.84 19.85 9.66
CA VAL A 433 8.59 20.37 8.50
C VAL A 433 7.74 21.34 7.68
N ASN A 434 6.44 21.07 7.54
CA ASN A 434 5.53 21.89 6.76
C ASN A 434 4.82 22.97 7.60
N GLN A 435 4.98 22.96 8.93
CA GLN A 435 4.43 23.98 9.83
C GLN A 435 5.38 25.17 10.04
N PHE A 436 4.79 26.37 10.07
CA PHE A 436 5.46 27.63 10.43
C PHE A 436 6.74 27.89 9.63
N THR A 437 6.70 27.65 8.32
CA THR A 437 7.87 27.61 7.42
C THR A 437 8.65 28.93 7.32
N THR A 438 8.15 30.03 7.86
CA THR A 438 8.83 31.34 7.90
C THR A 438 9.09 31.85 9.33
N ALA A 439 8.56 31.17 10.34
CA ALA A 439 8.51 31.67 11.73
C ALA A 439 9.84 31.55 12.49
N PHE A 440 10.77 30.71 12.01
CA PHE A 440 12.03 30.44 12.71
C PHE A 440 13.24 31.01 11.96
N PRO A 441 14.45 31.02 12.52
CA PRO A 441 15.66 31.38 11.80
C PRO A 441 16.12 30.30 10.80
N SER A 442 16.55 30.72 9.60
CA SER A 442 17.06 29.82 8.55
C SER A 442 18.42 29.22 8.94
N PHE A 443 18.73 28.03 8.41
CA PHE A 443 20.07 27.42 8.45
C PHE A 443 21.06 28.09 7.50
N THR A 444 20.57 28.63 6.39
CA THR A 444 21.40 29.25 5.36
C THR A 444 21.16 30.75 5.30
N LYS A 445 22.20 31.53 5.01
CA LYS A 445 22.08 32.98 4.78
C LYS A 445 21.31 33.33 3.49
N LYS A 446 20.65 32.35 2.85
CA LYS A 446 19.83 32.59 1.66
C LYS A 446 18.50 33.19 2.11
N ALA A 447 18.12 34.32 1.52
CA ALA A 447 16.90 35.06 1.85
C ALA A 447 15.62 34.18 1.78
N ASN A 448 15.58 33.20 0.86
CA ASN A 448 14.40 32.37 0.59
C ASN A 448 14.45 30.96 1.19
N ALA A 449 15.29 30.71 2.19
CA ALA A 449 15.35 29.38 2.80
C ALA A 449 14.17 29.15 3.76
N THR A 450 13.53 27.98 3.65
CA THR A 450 12.48 27.50 4.56
C THR A 450 13.01 27.34 5.99
N ARG A 451 12.21 27.73 6.97
CA ARG A 451 12.59 27.85 8.38
C ARG A 451 11.55 27.14 9.27
N PRO A 452 11.47 25.80 9.22
CA PRO A 452 10.36 25.05 9.81
C PRO A 452 10.53 24.77 11.31
N LEU A 453 9.42 24.41 11.96
CA LEU A 453 9.35 24.10 13.39
C LEU A 453 10.29 22.94 13.81
N LEU A 454 10.49 21.94 12.95
CA LEU A 454 11.29 20.75 13.26
C LEU A 454 12.65 21.05 13.89
N LYS A 455 13.33 22.11 13.44
CA LYS A 455 14.62 22.54 13.99
C LYS A 455 14.50 22.86 15.48
N SER A 456 13.57 23.75 15.83
CA SER A 456 13.38 24.21 17.21
C SER A 456 12.96 23.06 18.11
N VAL A 457 12.19 22.10 17.60
CA VAL A 457 11.87 20.85 18.32
C VAL A 457 13.15 20.06 18.61
N LEU A 458 13.88 19.65 17.56
CA LEU A 458 15.00 18.74 17.72
C LEU A 458 16.13 19.33 18.56
N VAL A 459 16.45 20.61 18.37
CA VAL A 459 17.46 21.33 19.16
C VAL A 459 17.06 21.37 20.63
N SER A 460 15.80 21.67 20.93
CA SER A 460 15.33 21.84 22.31
C SER A 460 15.23 20.50 23.02
N VAL A 461 14.72 19.46 22.35
CA VAL A 461 14.66 18.10 22.90
C VAL A 461 16.07 17.56 23.17
N ARG A 462 17.02 17.75 22.25
CA ARG A 462 18.41 17.32 22.46
C ARG A 462 19.12 18.11 23.54
N ARG A 463 18.90 19.41 23.63
CA ARG A 463 19.46 20.25 24.70
C ARG A 463 18.94 19.78 26.06
N ALA A 464 17.63 19.57 26.18
CA ALA A 464 17.01 19.04 27.40
C ALA A 464 17.61 17.69 27.81
N LEU A 465 17.91 16.82 26.84
CA LEU A 465 18.44 15.47 27.08
C LEU A 465 19.97 15.36 26.94
N GLN A 466 20.69 16.48 26.98
CA GLN A 466 22.12 16.53 26.62
C GLN A 466 23.03 15.59 27.42
N LYS A 467 22.70 15.32 28.69
CA LYS A 467 23.48 14.41 29.54
C LYS A 467 23.46 12.98 29.03
N TRP A 468 22.32 12.53 28.50
CA TRP A 468 22.16 11.18 27.96
C TRP A 468 22.62 11.03 26.52
N ARG A 469 22.69 12.14 25.78
CA ARG A 469 23.04 12.17 24.35
C ARG A 469 22.23 11.16 23.52
N PRO A 470 20.88 11.16 23.61
CA PRO A 470 20.08 10.22 22.85
C PRO A 470 20.23 10.44 21.34
N ARG A 471 20.24 9.34 20.59
CA ARG A 471 20.22 9.35 19.13
C ARG A 471 18.85 9.79 18.62
N ALA A 472 18.82 10.49 17.50
CA ALA A 472 17.56 10.77 16.81
C ALA A 472 17.25 9.62 15.85
N LEU A 473 16.04 9.08 15.98
CA LEU A 473 15.43 8.21 14.98
C LEU A 473 14.27 8.96 14.34
N VAL A 474 14.37 9.27 13.06
CA VAL A 474 13.43 10.15 12.38
C VAL A 474 12.69 9.40 11.29
N ALA A 475 11.36 9.37 11.34
CA ALA A 475 10.50 8.82 10.31
C ALA A 475 9.65 9.92 9.66
N ALA A 476 9.66 9.96 8.33
CA ALA A 476 8.86 10.89 7.54
C ALA A 476 8.21 10.16 6.37
N THR A 477 7.05 10.66 5.94
CA THR A 477 6.43 10.27 4.68
C THR A 477 6.90 11.19 3.56
N GLU A 478 6.82 12.51 3.74
CA GLU A 478 7.38 13.50 2.81
C GLU A 478 8.81 13.88 3.17
N PHE A 479 9.68 13.90 2.17
CA PHE A 479 11.11 13.88 2.41
C PHE A 479 11.83 15.13 1.88
N ASN A 480 11.98 16.14 2.73
CA ASN A 480 13.04 17.12 2.55
C ASN A 480 14.27 16.69 3.37
N GLU A 481 15.04 15.75 2.82
CA GLU A 481 16.25 15.20 3.45
C GLU A 481 17.16 16.28 4.00
N ARG A 482 17.28 17.35 3.20
CA ARG A 482 18.14 18.47 3.50
C ARG A 482 17.69 19.19 4.76
N ILE A 483 16.39 19.50 4.91
CA ILE A 483 15.87 20.13 6.12
C ILE A 483 16.11 19.25 7.35
N ILE A 484 15.86 17.93 7.25
CA ILE A 484 16.05 17.00 8.36
C ILE A 484 17.53 16.89 8.74
N THR A 485 18.40 16.73 7.75
CA THR A 485 19.85 16.64 7.94
C THR A 485 20.43 17.94 8.49
N GLU A 486 19.95 19.10 8.02
CA GLU A 486 20.32 20.40 8.55
C GLU A 486 19.85 20.57 10.01
N ALA A 487 18.62 20.13 10.33
CA ALA A 487 18.10 20.15 11.70
C ALA A 487 18.93 19.27 12.64
N ILE A 488 19.28 18.05 12.22
CA ILE A 488 20.12 17.12 12.97
C ILE A 488 21.53 17.71 13.14
N GLY A 489 22.14 18.18 12.06
CA GLY A 489 23.51 18.71 12.04
C GLY A 489 23.69 20.03 12.79
N SER A 490 22.60 20.79 13.01
CA SER A 490 22.64 22.06 13.74
C SER A 490 22.59 21.91 15.26
N THR A 491 22.45 20.69 15.76
CA THR A 491 22.52 20.44 17.19
C THR A 491 23.98 20.59 17.64
N SER A 492 24.22 21.25 18.77
CA SER A 492 25.58 21.61 19.25
C SER A 492 26.50 20.40 19.48
N PHE A 493 25.93 19.21 19.50
CA PHE A 493 26.62 17.92 19.49
C PHE A 493 26.88 17.54 18.04
N LYS A 494 28.04 17.97 17.50
CA LYS A 494 28.45 17.62 16.14
C LYS A 494 28.36 16.09 15.99
N PRO A 495 27.42 15.56 15.19
CA PRO A 495 27.39 14.14 14.90
C PRO A 495 28.71 13.77 14.23
N THR A 496 29.04 12.48 14.22
CA THR A 496 30.08 11.91 13.38
C THR A 496 30.04 12.54 11.98
N ARG A 497 31.22 12.76 11.36
CA ARG A 497 31.38 13.49 10.07
C ARG A 497 30.53 12.96 8.89
N LEU A 498 29.79 11.86 9.09
CA LEU A 498 29.10 11.08 8.06
C LEU A 498 27.60 11.38 7.93
N GLY A 499 27.02 12.24 8.78
CA GLY A 499 25.58 12.56 8.73
C GLY A 499 24.68 11.42 9.23
N PRO A 500 23.34 11.58 9.21
CA PRO A 500 22.43 10.54 9.64
C PRO A 500 22.44 9.34 8.68
N HIS A 501 22.40 8.13 9.23
CA HIS A 501 22.29 6.91 8.46
C HIS A 501 20.89 6.78 7.85
N ALA A 502 20.81 6.66 6.53
CA ALA A 502 19.56 6.39 5.82
C ALA A 502 19.20 4.90 5.92
N PHE A 503 17.97 4.58 6.31
CA PHE A 503 17.49 3.20 6.35
C PHE A 503 16.17 3.06 5.59
N THR A 504 16.13 2.14 4.63
CA THR A 504 15.02 2.00 3.68
C THR A 504 14.36 0.62 3.64
N SER A 505 14.99 -0.39 4.24
CA SER A 505 14.55 -1.79 4.18
C SER A 505 13.66 -2.15 5.36
N PHE A 506 12.34 -2.17 5.17
CA PHE A 506 11.36 -2.45 6.24
C PHE A 506 10.71 -3.84 6.14
N GLY A 507 11.31 -4.73 5.35
CA GLY A 507 10.74 -6.01 4.94
C GLY A 507 10.03 -5.91 3.59
N ASP A 508 10.04 -7.01 2.84
CA ASP A 508 9.44 -7.11 1.51
C ASP A 508 8.20 -8.02 1.56
N TYR A 509 7.02 -7.43 1.33
CA TYR A 509 5.74 -8.16 1.25
C TYR A 509 5.30 -8.32 -0.22
N SER A 510 6.20 -8.18 -1.19
CA SER A 510 5.93 -8.46 -2.60
C SER A 510 5.96 -9.96 -2.94
N GLN A 511 6.46 -10.79 -2.02
CA GLN A 511 6.60 -12.22 -2.23
C GLN A 511 5.37 -12.99 -1.75
N ARG A 512 4.85 -13.86 -2.62
CA ARG A 512 3.71 -14.76 -2.34
C ARG A 512 3.92 -15.62 -1.09
N SER A 513 5.14 -16.12 -0.90
CA SER A 513 5.53 -16.89 0.28
C SER A 513 5.33 -16.08 1.57
N MET A 514 5.74 -14.81 1.57
CA MET A 514 5.56 -13.91 2.70
C MET A 514 4.08 -13.61 2.98
N ILE A 515 3.28 -13.33 1.94
CA ILE A 515 1.83 -13.11 2.09
C ILE A 515 1.17 -14.36 2.67
N THR A 516 1.45 -15.54 2.12
CA THR A 516 0.93 -16.83 2.58
C THR A 516 1.31 -17.08 4.05
N HIS A 517 2.59 -16.91 4.38
CA HIS A 517 3.11 -17.05 5.74
C HIS A 517 2.39 -16.14 6.74
N VAL A 518 2.19 -14.88 6.38
CA VAL A 518 1.48 -13.92 7.22
C VAL A 518 0.01 -14.31 7.38
N LEU A 519 -0.67 -14.75 6.32
CA LEU A 519 -2.06 -15.24 6.41
C LEU A 519 -2.16 -16.46 7.33
N GLN A 520 -1.25 -17.43 7.22
CA GLN A 520 -1.18 -18.59 8.09
C GLN A 520 -0.96 -18.19 9.55
N HIS A 521 -0.15 -17.15 9.80
CA HIS A 521 0.08 -16.66 11.15
C HIS A 521 -1.20 -16.13 11.80
N TYR A 522 -2.00 -15.34 11.08
CA TYR A 522 -3.22 -14.72 11.63
C TYR A 522 -4.46 -15.61 11.60
N PHE A 523 -4.57 -16.53 10.65
CA PHE A 523 -5.77 -17.37 10.49
C PHE A 523 -5.50 -18.87 10.72
N GLY A 524 -4.26 -19.28 10.95
CA GLY A 524 -3.86 -20.66 11.20
C GLY A 524 -3.42 -21.39 9.92
N PRO A 525 -2.64 -22.48 10.05
CA PRO A 525 -2.07 -23.20 8.91
C PRO A 525 -3.13 -23.88 8.03
N ALA A 526 -4.27 -24.28 8.62
CA ALA A 526 -5.38 -24.90 7.91
C ALA A 526 -6.18 -23.91 7.04
N PHE A 527 -6.07 -22.60 7.31
CA PHE A 527 -6.86 -21.58 6.62
C PHE A 527 -6.48 -21.42 5.15
N VAL A 528 -5.18 -21.26 4.88
CA VAL A 528 -4.71 -20.92 3.53
C VAL A 528 -5.10 -21.99 2.49
N PRO A 529 -4.96 -23.30 2.75
CA PRO A 529 -5.48 -24.35 1.88
C PRO A 529 -6.99 -24.26 1.58
N GLY A 530 -7.78 -23.69 2.50
CA GLY A 530 -9.23 -23.48 2.32
C GLY A 530 -9.60 -22.24 1.49
N ILE A 531 -8.64 -21.36 1.18
CA ILE A 531 -8.88 -20.20 0.30
C ILE A 531 -8.87 -20.68 -1.14
N SER A 532 -9.92 -20.38 -1.91
CA SER A 532 -9.96 -20.64 -3.36
C SER A 532 -8.76 -20.02 -4.08
N ASP A 533 -8.26 -20.69 -5.13
CA ASP A 533 -7.13 -20.19 -5.92
C ASP A 533 -7.38 -18.79 -6.49
N LEU A 534 -8.62 -18.51 -6.88
CA LEU A 534 -9.03 -17.19 -7.35
C LEU A 534 -8.85 -16.12 -6.27
N MET A 535 -9.38 -16.35 -5.07
CA MET A 535 -9.24 -15.40 -3.96
C MET A 535 -7.76 -15.24 -3.55
N ARG A 536 -6.98 -16.33 -3.56
CA ARG A 536 -5.54 -16.27 -3.27
C ARG A 536 -4.80 -15.41 -4.30
N SER A 537 -5.06 -15.62 -5.59
CA SER A 537 -4.54 -14.77 -6.68
C SER A 537 -4.93 -13.30 -6.46
N HIS A 538 -6.15 -13.01 -6.00
CA HIS A 538 -6.58 -11.65 -5.72
C HIS A 538 -5.82 -11.01 -4.55
N ILE A 539 -5.60 -11.75 -3.47
CA ILE A 539 -4.81 -11.31 -2.32
C ILE A 539 -3.37 -11.04 -2.75
N ASP A 540 -2.73 -11.99 -3.43
CA ASP A 540 -1.34 -11.87 -3.86
C ASP A 540 -1.15 -10.65 -4.77
N PHE A 541 -2.07 -10.44 -5.71
CA PHE A 541 -2.01 -9.32 -6.65
C PHE A 541 -2.22 -7.96 -5.99
N TRP A 542 -3.26 -7.83 -5.15
CA TRP A 542 -3.65 -6.53 -4.60
C TRP A 542 -2.86 -6.13 -3.34
N LEU A 543 -2.42 -7.10 -2.55
CA LEU A 543 -1.81 -6.84 -1.23
C LEU A 543 -0.28 -6.92 -1.23
N ALA A 544 0.33 -7.26 -2.38
CA ALA A 544 1.78 -7.22 -2.56
C ALA A 544 2.33 -5.78 -2.46
N GLY A 545 3.50 -5.65 -1.84
CA GLY A 545 4.22 -4.38 -1.68
C GLY A 545 4.26 -3.88 -0.24
N ARG A 546 3.60 -2.76 0.07
CA ARG A 546 3.54 -2.20 1.42
C ARG A 546 2.85 -3.15 2.40
N ARG A 547 3.49 -3.34 3.55
CA ARG A 547 2.91 -4.00 4.73
C ARG A 547 1.52 -3.48 5.09
N ARG A 548 1.26 -2.18 4.94
CA ARG A 548 -0.06 -1.57 5.25
C ARG A 548 -1.21 -2.21 4.45
N PHE A 549 -1.01 -2.61 3.19
CA PHE A 549 -2.09 -3.22 2.40
C PHE A 549 -2.54 -4.53 3.01
N LEU A 550 -1.60 -5.46 3.20
CA LEU A 550 -1.87 -6.76 3.81
C LEU A 550 -2.39 -6.63 5.25
N MET A 551 -1.77 -5.77 6.08
CA MET A 551 -2.21 -5.58 7.47
C MET A 551 -3.61 -4.97 7.58
N THR A 552 -4.00 -4.08 6.67
CA THR A 552 -5.37 -3.53 6.64
C THR A 552 -6.37 -4.61 6.25
N PHE A 553 -6.07 -5.39 5.22
CA PHE A 553 -6.90 -6.53 4.83
C PHE A 553 -7.08 -7.52 5.99
N ILE A 554 -5.99 -7.88 6.66
CA ILE A 554 -6.02 -8.79 7.82
C ILE A 554 -6.83 -8.20 8.97
N GLN A 555 -6.58 -6.94 9.33
CA GLN A 555 -7.31 -6.24 10.39
C GLN A 555 -8.83 -6.29 10.18
N TRP A 556 -9.28 -5.98 8.97
CA TRP A 556 -10.70 -5.95 8.65
C TRP A 556 -11.30 -7.34 8.46
N THR A 557 -10.55 -8.30 7.93
CA THR A 557 -10.99 -9.70 7.88
C THR A 557 -11.12 -10.29 9.30
N LEU A 558 -10.19 -9.98 10.20
CA LEU A 558 -10.28 -10.38 11.61
C LEU A 558 -11.54 -9.81 12.28
N ARG A 559 -11.94 -8.59 11.92
CA ARG A 559 -13.16 -7.96 12.41
C ARG A 559 -14.44 -8.52 11.78
N GLN A 560 -14.43 -8.82 10.48
CA GLN A 560 -15.63 -9.16 9.70
C GLN A 560 -15.85 -10.67 9.49
N GLY A 561 -14.93 -11.52 9.95
CA GLY A 561 -14.96 -12.96 9.68
C GLY A 561 -14.33 -13.32 8.34
N THR A 562 -14.00 -14.61 8.17
CA THR A 562 -13.29 -15.10 6.98
C THR A 562 -14.15 -15.14 5.72
N LEU A 563 -15.47 -15.27 5.86
CA LEU A 563 -16.40 -15.23 4.70
C LEU A 563 -16.45 -13.85 4.05
N SER A 564 -16.16 -12.79 4.80
CA SER A 564 -16.18 -11.40 4.34
C SER A 564 -14.88 -10.98 3.63
N MET A 565 -13.91 -11.89 3.46
CA MET A 565 -12.62 -11.59 2.84
C MET A 565 -12.74 -10.88 1.49
N LEU A 566 -13.62 -11.36 0.60
CA LEU A 566 -13.79 -10.75 -0.71
C LEU A 566 -14.32 -9.32 -0.54
N THR A 567 -15.35 -9.10 0.27
CA THR A 567 -15.92 -7.77 0.57
C THR A 567 -14.86 -6.82 1.15
N VAL A 568 -14.03 -7.29 2.10
CA VAL A 568 -12.92 -6.51 2.66
C VAL A 568 -11.92 -6.12 1.58
N LEU A 569 -11.57 -7.05 0.69
CA LEU A 569 -10.66 -6.78 -0.41
C LEU A 569 -11.26 -5.79 -1.42
N ARG A 570 -12.54 -5.96 -1.78
CA ARG A 570 -13.26 -5.04 -2.67
C ARG A 570 -13.23 -3.62 -2.12
N GLN A 571 -13.59 -3.46 -0.85
CA GLN A 571 -13.63 -2.15 -0.22
C GLN A 571 -12.24 -1.54 -0.03
N LEU A 572 -11.21 -2.35 0.21
CA LEU A 572 -9.83 -1.86 0.24
C LEU A 572 -9.41 -1.32 -1.13
N VAL A 573 -9.65 -2.07 -2.20
CA VAL A 573 -9.34 -1.63 -3.57
C VAL A 573 -10.11 -0.36 -3.92
N ASP A 574 -11.41 -0.34 -3.64
CA ASP A 574 -12.27 0.83 -3.89
C ASP A 574 -11.81 2.02 -3.06
N THR A 575 -11.63 1.91 -1.75
CA THR A 575 -11.22 3.08 -0.94
C THR A 575 -9.81 3.58 -1.29
N ALA A 576 -8.88 2.68 -1.64
CA ALA A 576 -7.50 3.04 -1.95
C ALA A 576 -7.34 3.72 -3.31
N THR A 577 -8.11 3.28 -4.31
CA THR A 577 -7.94 3.64 -5.72
C THR A 577 -9.14 4.38 -6.30
N GLY A 578 -10.27 4.32 -5.59
CA GLY A 578 -11.63 4.66 -6.00
C GLY A 578 -12.17 3.85 -7.19
N PHE A 579 -11.46 2.80 -7.59
CA PHE A 579 -11.89 1.88 -8.62
C PHE A 579 -12.89 0.89 -8.03
N GLN A 580 -14.12 0.88 -8.56
CA GLN A 580 -15.15 -0.07 -8.15
C GLN A 580 -14.80 -1.47 -8.65
N TYR A 581 -14.19 -2.26 -7.78
CA TYR A 581 -13.88 -3.64 -8.04
C TYR A 581 -15.17 -4.46 -8.22
N ALA A 582 -15.29 -5.16 -9.35
CA ALA A 582 -16.52 -5.76 -9.86
C ALA A 582 -17.48 -6.39 -8.82
N GLY A 583 -18.77 -6.10 -9.00
CA GLY A 583 -19.88 -6.59 -8.18
C GLY A 583 -20.39 -5.52 -7.21
N VAL A 584 -21.70 -5.55 -6.94
CA VAL A 584 -22.28 -4.76 -5.85
C VAL A 584 -21.89 -5.43 -4.54
N TYR A 585 -21.40 -4.66 -3.58
CA TYR A 585 -21.09 -5.12 -2.23
C TYR A 585 -21.58 -4.11 -1.20
N GLU A 586 -21.90 -4.58 0.00
CA GLU A 586 -22.29 -3.70 1.10
C GLU A 586 -21.03 -3.10 1.76
N PRO A 587 -20.90 -1.76 1.83
CA PRO A 587 -19.74 -1.13 2.47
C PRO A 587 -19.66 -1.47 3.95
N ILE A 588 -18.49 -1.90 4.43
CA ILE A 588 -18.23 -2.16 5.85
C ILE A 588 -18.21 -0.83 6.62
N PRO A 589 -19.06 -0.66 7.65
CA PRO A 589 -19.11 0.57 8.43
C PRO A 589 -17.78 0.90 9.13
N GLY A 590 -17.34 2.14 8.98
CA GLY A 590 -16.10 2.65 9.57
C GLY A 590 -14.82 2.14 8.92
N PHE A 591 -14.91 1.43 7.80
CA PHE A 591 -13.76 1.11 6.97
C PHE A 591 -13.15 2.41 6.45
N ALA A 592 -11.91 2.67 6.83
CA ALA A 592 -11.20 3.87 6.45
C ALA A 592 -9.82 3.48 5.95
N PHE A 593 -9.51 3.90 4.73
CA PHE A 593 -8.20 3.78 4.12
C PHE A 593 -7.87 5.09 3.43
N ARG A 594 -6.63 5.56 3.57
CA ARG A 594 -6.21 6.81 2.92
C ARG A 594 -6.09 6.57 1.42
N ASN A 595 -6.67 7.46 0.62
CA ASN A 595 -6.49 7.45 -0.83
C ASN A 595 -4.99 7.51 -1.17
N LEU A 596 -4.54 6.66 -2.10
CA LEU A 596 -3.14 6.56 -2.49
C LEU A 596 -2.70 7.70 -3.40
N LEU A 597 -3.63 8.40 -4.05
CA LEU A 597 -3.31 9.57 -4.87
C LEU A 597 -3.12 10.79 -3.97
N PRO A 598 -1.95 11.44 -3.97
CA PRO A 598 -1.75 12.70 -3.25
C PRO A 598 -2.78 13.75 -3.68
N PRO A 599 -3.28 14.58 -2.76
CA PRO A 599 -4.18 15.69 -3.09
C PRO A 599 -3.62 16.63 -4.17
N GLU A 600 -2.31 16.77 -4.27
CA GLU A 600 -1.60 17.58 -5.26
C GLU A 600 -1.88 17.07 -6.68
N LEU A 601 -1.85 15.75 -6.88
CA LEU A 601 -2.11 15.12 -8.19
C LEU A 601 -3.60 15.04 -8.54
N GLN A 602 -4.47 15.21 -7.55
CA GLN A 602 -5.93 15.27 -7.76
C GLN A 602 -6.37 16.64 -8.33
N LYS A 603 -5.54 17.68 -8.21
CA LYS A 603 -5.86 19.01 -8.74
C LYS A 603 -5.82 19.00 -10.27
N THR A 604 -6.81 19.65 -10.88
CA THR A 604 -6.91 19.80 -12.35
C THR A 604 -5.79 20.68 -12.90
N GLU A 605 -5.47 21.75 -12.18
CA GLU A 605 -4.36 22.66 -12.45
C GLU A 605 -3.11 22.21 -11.68
N VAL A 606 -2.09 21.81 -12.45
CA VAL A 606 -0.80 21.35 -11.92
C VAL A 606 0.21 22.49 -12.10
N PRO A 607 0.89 22.96 -11.04
CA PRO A 607 1.95 23.96 -11.16
C PRO A 607 2.98 23.56 -12.22
N VAL A 608 3.57 24.54 -12.92
CA VAL A 608 4.55 24.28 -14.00
C VAL A 608 5.70 23.36 -13.54
N ALA A 609 6.13 23.49 -12.29
CA ALA A 609 7.18 22.66 -11.69
C ALA A 609 6.81 21.16 -11.65
N GLU A 610 5.53 20.84 -11.58
CA GLU A 610 5.01 19.47 -11.48
C GLU A 610 4.65 18.87 -12.85
N ILE A 611 4.68 19.65 -13.94
CA ILE A 611 4.43 19.15 -15.31
C ILE A 611 5.44 18.05 -15.66
N THR A 612 6.71 18.24 -15.33
CA THR A 612 7.76 17.24 -15.59
C THR A 612 7.51 15.94 -14.83
N MET A 613 7.13 16.02 -13.55
CA MET A 613 6.78 14.84 -12.74
C MET A 613 5.57 14.13 -13.36
N ARG A 614 4.55 14.89 -13.78
CA ARG A 614 3.36 14.36 -14.43
C ARG A 614 3.69 13.59 -15.71
N GLN A 615 4.51 14.17 -16.59
CA GLN A 615 4.93 13.53 -17.83
C GLN A 615 5.74 12.26 -17.57
N LYS A 616 6.66 12.30 -16.59
CA LYS A 616 7.41 11.12 -16.16
C LYS A 616 6.48 10.03 -15.63
N LEU A 617 5.49 10.39 -14.79
CA LEU A 617 4.48 9.46 -14.27
C LEU A 617 3.59 8.89 -15.38
N GLN A 618 3.17 9.72 -16.33
CA GLN A 618 2.40 9.29 -17.50
C GLN A 618 3.18 8.26 -18.32
N HIS A 619 4.44 8.55 -18.63
CA HIS A 619 5.31 7.63 -19.34
C HIS A 619 5.54 6.34 -18.55
N ALA A 620 5.87 6.46 -17.26
CA ALA A 620 6.08 5.34 -16.33
C ALA A 620 4.91 4.36 -16.31
N VAL A 621 3.70 4.90 -16.07
CA VAL A 621 2.48 4.13 -15.90
C VAL A 621 2.05 3.55 -17.24
N THR A 622 2.12 4.32 -18.32
CA THR A 622 1.80 3.81 -19.68
C THR A 622 2.75 2.70 -20.07
N PHE A 623 4.05 2.90 -19.90
CA PHE A 623 5.06 1.88 -20.18
C PHE A 623 4.80 0.62 -19.37
N PHE A 624 4.45 0.75 -18.09
CA PHE A 624 4.08 -0.42 -17.29
C PHE A 624 2.77 -1.10 -17.74
N ILE A 625 1.72 -0.35 -18.06
CA ILE A 625 0.45 -0.92 -18.52
C ILE A 625 0.67 -1.72 -19.80
N ILE A 626 1.45 -1.18 -20.72
CA ILE A 626 1.66 -1.75 -22.05
C ILE A 626 2.74 -2.84 -22.03
N LYS A 627 3.85 -2.62 -21.34
CA LYS A 627 5.02 -3.52 -21.37
C LYS A 627 5.11 -4.45 -20.15
N GLY A 628 4.29 -4.25 -19.12
CA GLY A 628 4.30 -5.07 -17.91
C GLY A 628 5.56 -4.93 -17.04
N VAL A 629 6.48 -4.04 -17.43
CA VAL A 629 7.76 -3.79 -16.79
C VAL A 629 7.81 -2.33 -16.38
N PHE A 630 8.28 -2.05 -15.16
CA PHE A 630 8.53 -0.68 -14.75
C PHE A 630 9.90 -0.21 -15.21
N PRO A 631 10.02 1.03 -15.67
CA PRO A 631 11.33 1.64 -15.81
C PRO A 631 11.98 1.73 -14.43
N SER A 632 13.21 1.27 -14.28
CA SER A 632 14.00 1.54 -13.08
C SER A 632 14.50 2.98 -13.14
N TRP A 633 14.28 3.74 -12.07
CA TRP A 633 14.77 5.10 -11.97
C TRP A 633 15.82 5.22 -10.86
N GLY A 634 16.78 6.09 -11.12
CA GLY A 634 17.77 6.48 -10.14
C GLY A 634 17.22 7.55 -9.19
N ASP A 635 18.10 8.45 -8.77
CA ASP A 635 17.79 9.50 -7.81
C ASP A 635 16.77 10.55 -8.29
N ASP A 636 16.49 10.59 -9.60
CA ASP A 636 15.64 11.60 -10.22
C ASP A 636 14.13 11.41 -9.96
N MET A 637 13.74 10.31 -9.31
CA MET A 637 12.35 9.97 -8.99
C MET A 637 12.10 9.76 -7.49
N ARG A 638 13.02 10.21 -6.62
CA ARG A 638 12.83 10.18 -5.15
C ARG A 638 11.54 10.87 -4.70
N GLU A 639 11.10 11.88 -5.44
CA GLU A 639 9.84 12.60 -5.18
C GLU A 639 8.63 11.67 -5.22
N LEU A 640 8.64 10.61 -6.04
CA LEU A 640 7.57 9.63 -6.07
C LEU A 640 7.44 8.87 -4.75
N VAL A 641 8.56 8.62 -4.06
CA VAL A 641 8.55 7.97 -2.74
C VAL A 641 7.95 8.91 -1.69
N THR A 642 8.30 10.19 -1.75
CA THR A 642 7.72 11.27 -0.92
C THR A 642 6.20 11.36 -1.08
N HIS A 643 5.72 11.29 -2.32
CA HIS A 643 4.29 11.25 -2.65
C HIS A 643 3.62 9.91 -2.34
N GLY A 644 4.37 8.92 -1.84
CA GLY A 644 3.83 7.59 -1.56
C GLY A 644 3.34 6.86 -2.81
N LEU A 645 3.92 7.15 -3.98
CA LEU A 645 3.66 6.48 -5.26
C LEU A 645 4.75 5.45 -5.61
N GLY A 646 5.97 5.64 -5.13
CA GLY A 646 7.07 4.69 -5.31
C GLY A 646 7.64 4.19 -3.99
N CYS A 647 8.40 3.11 -4.03
CA CYS A 647 9.15 2.55 -2.92
C CYS A 647 10.63 2.44 -3.30
N PHE A 648 11.52 2.65 -2.32
CA PHE A 648 12.92 2.26 -2.45
C PHE A 648 13.04 0.74 -2.34
N VAL A 649 13.72 0.14 -3.31
CA VAL A 649 14.08 -1.27 -3.31
C VAL A 649 15.57 -1.43 -3.63
N PRO A 650 16.27 -2.40 -3.02
CA PRO A 650 17.64 -2.71 -3.37
C PRO A 650 17.72 -3.18 -4.82
N ASN A 651 18.62 -2.60 -5.61
CA ASN A 651 18.92 -3.10 -6.95
C ASN A 651 20.11 -4.07 -6.89
N PRO A 652 19.90 -5.38 -7.11
CA PRO A 652 20.98 -6.36 -7.08
C PRO A 652 22.04 -6.07 -8.15
N ASP A 653 21.63 -5.59 -9.33
CA ASP A 653 22.52 -5.33 -10.47
C ASP A 653 23.40 -4.09 -10.25
N ALA A 654 22.94 -3.14 -9.44
CA ALA A 654 23.66 -1.89 -9.13
C ALA A 654 24.49 -1.98 -7.85
N GLY A 655 24.89 -3.18 -7.42
CA GLY A 655 25.69 -3.39 -6.22
C GLY A 655 24.94 -3.03 -4.93
N GLY A 656 23.62 -3.26 -4.89
CA GLY A 656 22.77 -2.95 -3.75
C GLY A 656 22.38 -1.48 -3.63
N LYS A 657 22.70 -0.63 -4.62
CA LYS A 657 22.15 0.73 -4.67
C LYS A 657 20.63 0.69 -4.73
N GLU A 658 20.00 1.62 -4.04
CA GLU A 658 18.54 1.74 -4.02
C GLU A 658 18.05 2.32 -5.34
N VAL A 659 16.98 1.73 -5.88
CA VAL A 659 16.23 2.29 -7.00
C VAL A 659 14.80 2.57 -6.57
N VAL A 660 14.17 3.55 -7.21
CA VAL A 660 12.75 3.80 -7.01
C VAL A 660 11.97 2.91 -7.96
N THR A 661 11.06 2.12 -7.40
CA THR A 661 10.08 1.36 -8.20
C THR A 661 8.68 1.73 -7.77
N ILE A 662 7.77 1.73 -8.72
CA ILE A 662 6.34 1.56 -8.46
C ILE A 662 6.14 0.10 -8.83
N ASN A 663 5.64 -0.77 -7.97
CA ASN A 663 5.37 -2.17 -8.35
C ASN A 663 4.14 -2.74 -7.64
N GLU A 664 3.34 -1.84 -7.07
CA GLU A 664 2.22 -2.15 -6.19
C GLU A 664 0.91 -1.96 -6.94
N SER A 665 0.09 -3.01 -7.08
CA SER A 665 -1.11 -2.99 -7.92
C SER A 665 -2.14 -1.93 -7.52
N LEU A 666 -2.28 -1.65 -6.21
CA LEU A 666 -3.18 -0.59 -5.73
C LEU A 666 -2.70 0.80 -6.16
N VAL A 667 -1.40 1.09 -6.04
CA VAL A 667 -0.84 2.38 -6.48
C VAL A 667 -0.99 2.54 -7.98
N LEU A 668 -0.70 1.48 -8.72
CA LEU A 668 -0.86 1.44 -10.17
C LEU A 668 -2.27 1.67 -10.66
N THR A 669 -3.24 1.02 -10.02
CA THR A 669 -4.66 1.21 -10.35
C THR A 669 -5.08 2.63 -10.08
N THR A 670 -4.59 3.21 -8.98
CA THR A 670 -4.83 4.62 -8.63
C THR A 670 -4.28 5.55 -9.71
N LEU A 671 -3.04 5.31 -10.17
CA LEU A 671 -2.41 6.09 -11.24
C LEU A 671 -3.10 5.87 -12.60
N LEU A 672 -3.48 4.65 -12.93
CA LEU A 672 -4.23 4.32 -14.13
C LEU A 672 -5.58 5.05 -14.13
N ARG A 673 -6.32 5.00 -13.02
CA ARG A 673 -7.57 5.75 -12.88
C ARG A 673 -7.36 7.24 -13.05
N TRP A 674 -6.30 7.79 -12.46
CA TRP A 674 -5.94 9.19 -12.63
C TRP A 674 -5.64 9.55 -14.10
N LEU A 675 -5.02 8.65 -14.87
CA LEU A 675 -4.78 8.84 -16.30
C LEU A 675 -6.05 8.67 -17.16
N LEU A 676 -6.90 7.71 -16.82
CA LEU A 676 -8.14 7.41 -17.56
C LEU A 676 -9.28 8.40 -17.23
N GLY A 677 -9.34 8.89 -16.00
CA GLY A 677 -10.39 9.78 -15.49
C GLY A 677 -10.21 11.25 -15.86
N ALA A 678 -9.13 11.61 -16.57
CA ALA A 678 -9.00 12.93 -17.19
C ALA A 678 -10.02 13.02 -18.34
N GLU A 679 -11.23 13.53 -18.04
CA GLU A 679 -12.32 13.75 -19.00
C GLU A 679 -11.75 14.37 -20.29
N THR A 680 -11.63 13.55 -21.35
CA THR A 680 -11.28 13.92 -22.73
C THR A 680 -10.28 15.08 -22.88
N GLY A 681 -8.98 14.77 -22.88
CA GLY A 681 -7.95 15.75 -23.20
C GLY A 681 -6.60 15.11 -23.54
N GLU A 682 -5.59 15.95 -23.80
CA GLU A 682 -4.17 15.62 -24.14
C GLU A 682 -3.44 14.69 -23.14
N LYS A 683 -4.15 14.17 -22.14
CA LYS A 683 -3.64 13.52 -20.93
C LYS A 683 -4.12 12.07 -20.78
N SER A 684 -4.97 11.58 -21.67
CA SER A 684 -5.44 10.18 -21.66
C SER A 684 -4.34 9.21 -22.13
N LEU A 685 -4.49 7.93 -21.77
CA LEU A 685 -3.65 6.85 -22.30
C LEU A 685 -3.65 6.86 -23.84
N SER A 686 -4.83 7.06 -24.44
CA SER A 686 -4.99 7.14 -25.89
C SER A 686 -4.21 8.32 -26.48
N SER A 687 -4.24 9.49 -25.84
CA SER A 687 -3.44 10.66 -26.26
C SER A 687 -1.94 10.40 -26.17
N PHE A 688 -1.48 9.67 -25.14
CA PHE A 688 -0.06 9.33 -25.01
C PHE A 688 0.39 8.40 -26.15
N LEU A 689 -0.39 7.35 -26.42
CA LEU A 689 -0.14 6.44 -27.54
C LEU A 689 -0.22 7.17 -28.89
N ASP A 690 -1.15 8.12 -29.05
CA ASP A 690 -1.29 8.94 -30.25
C ASP A 690 -0.06 9.85 -30.47
N GLN A 691 0.48 10.44 -29.40
CA GLN A 691 1.73 11.23 -29.47
C GLN A 691 2.94 10.36 -29.84
N ALA A 692 3.04 9.16 -29.29
CA ALA A 692 4.10 8.21 -29.65
C ALA A 692 4.00 7.81 -31.13
N MET A 693 2.78 7.61 -31.65
CA MET A 693 2.50 7.35 -33.06
C MET A 693 2.80 8.55 -33.97
N ALA A 694 2.60 9.77 -33.49
CA ALA A 694 2.90 10.99 -34.25
C ALA A 694 4.41 11.27 -34.38
N HIS A 695 5.27 10.46 -33.75
CA HIS A 695 6.71 10.69 -33.75
C HIS A 695 7.32 10.62 -35.16
N ILE A 696 8.30 11.49 -35.44
CA ILE A 696 8.93 11.64 -36.76
C ILE A 696 9.78 10.41 -37.12
N ASN A 697 10.45 9.81 -36.13
CA ASN A 697 11.26 8.61 -36.31
C ASN A 697 10.37 7.38 -36.63
N ALA A 698 10.58 6.76 -37.79
CA ALA A 698 9.80 5.62 -38.27
C ALA A 698 9.89 4.38 -37.36
N SER A 699 11.04 4.12 -36.74
CA SER A 699 11.21 2.99 -35.82
C SER A 699 10.40 3.19 -34.54
N VAL A 700 10.44 4.40 -33.97
CA VAL A 700 9.63 4.76 -32.79
C VAL A 700 8.14 4.63 -33.10
N ARG A 701 7.73 5.09 -34.29
CA ARG A 701 6.35 4.94 -34.77
C ARG A 701 5.94 3.48 -34.94
N GLY A 702 6.85 2.62 -35.41
CA GLY A 702 6.62 1.17 -35.51
C GLY A 702 6.28 0.55 -34.15
N PHE A 703 7.09 0.80 -33.13
CA PHE A 703 6.83 0.31 -31.77
C PHE A 703 5.57 0.92 -31.16
N ALA A 704 5.31 2.21 -31.39
CA ALA A 704 4.07 2.85 -30.94
C ALA A 704 2.83 2.22 -31.61
N PHE A 705 2.96 1.75 -32.84
CA PHE A 705 1.86 1.08 -33.54
C PHE A 705 1.53 -0.27 -32.93
N GLU A 706 2.53 -1.03 -32.49
CA GLU A 706 2.33 -2.26 -31.72
C GLU A 706 1.53 -1.99 -30.44
N ASP A 707 1.88 -0.94 -29.72
CA ASP A 707 1.22 -0.56 -28.47
C ASP A 707 -0.23 -0.09 -28.70
N VAL A 708 -0.48 0.66 -29.78
CA VAL A 708 -1.84 1.05 -30.21
C VAL A 708 -2.66 -0.16 -30.61
N VAL A 709 -2.12 -1.07 -31.43
CA VAL A 709 -2.82 -2.29 -31.87
C VAL A 709 -3.21 -3.14 -30.67
N MET A 710 -2.29 -3.32 -29.72
CA MET A 710 -2.57 -4.04 -28.48
C MET A 710 -3.69 -3.36 -27.67
N PHE A 711 -3.65 -2.04 -27.52
CA PHE A 711 -4.66 -1.29 -26.77
C PHE A 711 -6.06 -1.38 -27.39
N ILE A 712 -6.19 -1.23 -28.72
CA ILE A 712 -7.50 -1.31 -29.39
C ILE A 712 -8.05 -2.74 -29.37
N LEU A 713 -7.19 -3.76 -29.50
CA LEU A 713 -7.60 -5.16 -29.36
C LEU A 713 -8.03 -5.47 -27.93
N TRP A 714 -7.33 -4.90 -26.94
CA TRP A 714 -7.75 -4.96 -25.55
C TRP A 714 -9.14 -4.39 -25.33
N GLN A 715 -9.42 -3.17 -25.82
CA GLN A 715 -10.75 -2.56 -25.74
C GLN A 715 -11.81 -3.42 -26.44
N ALA A 716 -11.49 -3.93 -27.64
CA ALA A 716 -12.42 -4.71 -28.44
C ALA A 716 -12.88 -5.99 -27.73
N PHE A 717 -11.96 -6.73 -27.11
CA PHE A 717 -12.24 -8.05 -26.54
C PHE A 717 -12.44 -8.05 -25.02
N SER A 718 -12.34 -6.89 -24.36
CA SER A 718 -12.64 -6.71 -22.92
C SER A 718 -14.08 -6.23 -22.66
N THR A 719 -14.96 -6.22 -23.66
CA THR A 719 -16.36 -5.80 -23.49
C THR A 719 -17.10 -6.67 -22.47
N LEU A 720 -17.77 -6.00 -21.51
CA LEU A 720 -18.42 -6.61 -20.33
C LEU A 720 -19.28 -7.83 -20.69
N GLY A 721 -18.74 -9.02 -20.44
CA GLY A 721 -19.50 -10.27 -20.34
C GLY A 721 -20.16 -10.78 -21.61
N LEU A 722 -20.00 -10.15 -22.77
CA LEU A 722 -20.61 -10.59 -24.04
C LEU A 722 -19.56 -11.07 -25.04
N GLY A 723 -18.34 -10.54 -25.00
CA GLY A 723 -17.32 -10.75 -26.03
C GLY A 723 -17.64 -10.03 -27.33
N THR A 724 -16.70 -10.08 -28.28
CA THR A 724 -16.81 -9.41 -29.58
C THR A 724 -16.64 -10.41 -30.71
N PRO A 725 -17.54 -10.45 -31.71
CA PRO A 725 -17.39 -11.31 -32.89
C PRO A 725 -16.04 -11.09 -33.59
N LEU A 726 -15.36 -12.18 -33.93
CA LEU A 726 -14.03 -12.10 -34.53
C LEU A 726 -14.05 -11.38 -35.88
N ASP A 727 -15.04 -11.64 -36.74
CA ASP A 727 -15.21 -11.02 -38.07
C ASP A 727 -15.44 -9.50 -38.04
N ARG A 728 -15.88 -8.95 -36.90
CA ARG A 728 -15.94 -7.50 -36.70
C ARG A 728 -14.57 -6.89 -36.50
N VAL A 729 -13.65 -7.61 -35.88
CA VAL A 729 -12.28 -7.15 -35.58
C VAL A 729 -11.32 -7.56 -36.69
N PHE A 730 -11.51 -8.74 -37.26
CA PHE A 730 -10.61 -9.40 -38.20
C PHE A 730 -11.27 -9.64 -39.56
N ASN A 731 -10.54 -9.36 -40.63
CA ASN A 731 -10.90 -9.70 -42.00
C ASN A 731 -10.07 -10.90 -42.47
N PHE A 732 -10.68 -12.08 -42.53
CA PHE A 732 -10.01 -13.33 -42.91
C PHE A 732 -9.71 -13.36 -44.43
N ARG A 733 -8.42 -13.40 -44.77
CA ARG A 733 -7.92 -13.39 -46.15
C ARG A 733 -7.62 -14.77 -46.72
N TYR A 734 -7.32 -15.73 -45.83
CA TYR A 734 -6.96 -17.09 -46.18
C TYR A 734 -7.51 -18.04 -45.12
N LEU A 735 -8.12 -19.15 -45.58
CA LEU A 735 -8.78 -20.17 -44.75
C LEU A 735 -9.73 -19.57 -43.69
N PRO A 736 -10.81 -18.84 -44.10
CA PRO A 736 -11.75 -18.26 -43.16
C PRO A 736 -12.42 -19.36 -42.32
N PRO A 737 -12.29 -19.32 -40.99
CA PRO A 737 -12.83 -20.38 -40.14
C PRO A 737 -14.35 -20.26 -39.99
N SER A 738 -15.02 -21.39 -39.77
CA SER A 738 -16.48 -21.43 -39.53
C SER A 738 -16.89 -20.68 -38.25
N TRP A 739 -15.99 -20.60 -37.27
CA TRP A 739 -16.17 -19.83 -36.03
C TRP A 739 -15.76 -18.36 -36.16
N GLY A 740 -15.44 -17.87 -37.37
CA GLY A 740 -15.05 -16.48 -37.59
C GLY A 740 -16.10 -15.44 -37.17
N SER A 741 -17.38 -15.81 -37.07
CA SER A 741 -18.45 -14.93 -36.58
C SER A 741 -18.75 -15.10 -35.07
N GLU A 742 -18.07 -16.01 -34.37
CA GLU A 742 -18.32 -16.27 -32.95
C GLU A 742 -17.76 -15.15 -32.07
N PRO A 743 -18.47 -14.76 -30.99
CA PRO A 743 -17.95 -13.83 -30.00
C PRO A 743 -16.76 -14.42 -29.24
N ALA A 744 -15.71 -13.63 -29.14
CA ALA A 744 -14.49 -13.94 -28.41
C ALA A 744 -14.29 -13.00 -27.22
N ARG A 745 -13.63 -13.48 -26.17
CA ARG A 745 -13.19 -12.68 -25.00
C ARG A 745 -11.70 -12.87 -24.78
N LEU A 746 -11.02 -11.86 -24.26
CA LEU A 746 -9.63 -12.06 -23.86
C LEU A 746 -9.52 -13.10 -22.76
N ILE A 747 -8.51 -13.95 -22.86
CA ILE A 747 -8.11 -14.88 -21.81
C ILE A 747 -7.03 -14.22 -20.97
N GLN A 748 -7.12 -14.45 -19.66
CA GLN A 748 -6.15 -14.00 -18.69
C GLN A 748 -5.12 -15.08 -18.36
N VAL A 749 -5.55 -16.34 -18.35
CA VAL A 749 -4.75 -17.52 -18.03
C VAL A 749 -5.13 -18.62 -19.00
N PHE A 750 -4.16 -19.10 -19.79
CA PHE A 750 -4.34 -20.28 -20.61
C PHE A 750 -4.54 -21.52 -19.73
N LYS A 751 -5.28 -22.51 -20.21
CA LYS A 751 -5.34 -23.83 -19.58
C LYS A 751 -3.94 -24.43 -19.52
N ASP A 752 -3.48 -24.79 -18.32
CA ASP A 752 -2.25 -25.57 -18.17
C ASP A 752 -2.53 -27.06 -18.44
N SER A 753 -1.49 -27.89 -18.38
CA SER A 753 -1.62 -29.35 -18.50
C SER A 753 -2.45 -29.99 -17.38
N SER A 754 -2.96 -29.22 -16.40
CA SER A 754 -3.87 -29.73 -15.39
C SER A 754 -5.26 -29.98 -15.99
N PRO A 755 -5.78 -31.21 -15.96
CA PRO A 755 -7.04 -31.57 -16.60
C PRO A 755 -8.25 -30.79 -16.06
N ASN A 756 -8.14 -30.21 -14.86
CA ASN A 756 -9.25 -29.53 -14.18
C ASN A 756 -9.21 -28.00 -14.28
N ARG A 757 -8.14 -27.40 -14.81
CA ARG A 757 -8.04 -25.94 -14.88
C ARG A 757 -8.82 -25.44 -16.09
N LYS A 758 -9.80 -24.56 -15.87
CA LYS A 758 -10.53 -23.87 -16.94
C LYS A 758 -9.81 -22.57 -17.32
N PRO A 759 -9.87 -22.13 -18.59
CA PRO A 759 -9.45 -20.78 -18.96
C PRO A 759 -10.27 -19.73 -18.21
N TYR A 760 -9.59 -18.70 -17.72
CA TYR A 760 -10.24 -17.57 -17.06
C TYR A 760 -10.37 -16.40 -18.04
N PRO A 761 -11.60 -15.99 -18.41
CA PRO A 761 -11.78 -14.80 -19.21
C PRO A 761 -11.31 -13.57 -18.42
N LEU A 762 -10.69 -12.62 -19.12
CA LEU A 762 -10.28 -11.35 -18.54
C LEU A 762 -11.50 -10.60 -18.03
N SER A 763 -11.54 -10.32 -16.74
CA SER A 763 -12.53 -9.41 -16.19
C SER A 763 -12.12 -7.96 -16.50
N ALA A 764 -12.94 -7.29 -17.31
CA ALA A 764 -12.70 -5.93 -17.81
C ALA A 764 -12.30 -4.92 -16.74
N GLY A 765 -12.76 -5.13 -15.50
CA GLY A 765 -12.51 -4.24 -14.37
C GLY A 765 -11.30 -4.61 -13.50
N ILE A 766 -10.43 -5.55 -13.89
CA ILE A 766 -9.50 -6.14 -12.91
C ILE A 766 -8.02 -6.00 -13.32
N THR A 767 -7.75 -5.60 -14.56
CA THR A 767 -6.37 -5.54 -15.06
C THR A 767 -5.65 -4.22 -14.76
N THR A 768 -4.44 -4.31 -14.21
CA THR A 768 -3.49 -3.20 -14.10
C THR A 768 -2.45 -3.19 -15.22
N ARG A 769 -2.46 -4.20 -16.09
CA ARG A 769 -1.48 -4.43 -17.16
C ARG A 769 -2.16 -5.04 -18.38
N ILE A 770 -2.05 -4.37 -19.51
CA ILE A 770 -2.54 -4.87 -20.79
C ILE A 770 -1.53 -5.86 -21.38
N GLY A 771 -0.24 -5.52 -21.38
CA GLY A 771 0.79 -6.34 -22.00
C GLY A 771 1.99 -6.65 -21.10
N TYR A 772 2.78 -7.61 -21.54
CA TYR A 772 4.07 -8.00 -20.95
C TYR A 772 5.11 -8.14 -22.06
N ALA A 773 6.20 -7.39 -21.97
CA ALA A 773 7.32 -7.46 -22.91
C ALA A 773 8.40 -8.39 -22.37
N ALA A 774 8.47 -9.59 -22.95
CA ALA A 774 9.49 -10.59 -22.64
C ALA A 774 10.87 -10.10 -23.10
N GLN A 775 11.89 -10.30 -22.25
CA GLN A 775 13.27 -9.95 -22.60
C GLN A 775 14.05 -11.16 -23.11
N THR A 776 13.60 -12.36 -22.73
CA THR A 776 14.23 -13.64 -23.06
C THR A 776 13.21 -14.64 -23.57
N ALA A 777 13.67 -15.70 -24.24
CA ALA A 777 12.80 -16.81 -24.64
C ALA A 777 12.15 -17.50 -23.44
N ASP A 778 12.85 -17.59 -22.30
CA ASP A 778 12.30 -18.14 -21.06
C ASP A 778 11.13 -17.28 -20.56
N ASP A 779 11.22 -15.95 -20.64
CA ASP A 779 10.11 -15.04 -20.31
C ASP A 779 8.91 -15.26 -21.24
N THR A 780 9.17 -15.42 -22.55
CA THR A 780 8.16 -15.73 -23.57
C THR A 780 7.42 -17.02 -23.23
N LEU A 781 8.14 -18.09 -22.87
CA LEU A 781 7.56 -19.39 -22.49
C LEU A 781 6.86 -19.35 -21.12
N ALA A 782 7.41 -18.59 -20.17
CA ALA A 782 6.85 -18.44 -18.83
C ALA A 782 5.47 -17.78 -18.84
N PHE A 783 5.19 -16.91 -19.82
CA PHE A 783 3.87 -16.29 -20.02
C PHE A 783 2.76 -17.33 -20.19
N PHE A 784 3.03 -18.41 -20.94
CA PHE A 784 2.07 -19.47 -21.22
C PHE A 784 1.96 -20.51 -20.11
N THR A 785 3.07 -20.80 -19.43
CA THR A 785 3.14 -21.86 -18.39
C THR A 785 2.73 -21.38 -17.00
N SER A 786 2.39 -20.10 -16.83
CA SER A 786 1.89 -19.51 -15.57
C SER A 786 2.82 -19.60 -14.35
N SER A 787 4.04 -20.12 -14.49
CA SER A 787 4.89 -20.52 -13.37
C SER A 787 5.67 -19.37 -12.72
N ASN A 788 6.00 -18.30 -13.46
CA ASN A 788 6.87 -17.24 -12.94
C ASN A 788 6.53 -15.79 -13.33
N VAL A 789 5.59 -15.53 -14.25
CA VAL A 789 5.13 -14.15 -14.55
C VAL A 789 4.29 -13.54 -13.39
N ARG A 790 4.14 -14.33 -12.30
CA ARG A 790 3.42 -14.09 -11.04
C ARG A 790 1.97 -13.64 -11.26
N ASP A 791 1.12 -14.64 -11.42
CA ASP A 791 -0.32 -14.60 -11.16
C ASP A 791 -1.14 -13.65 -12.04
N ALA A 792 -0.74 -13.68 -13.33
CA ALA A 792 -1.54 -13.60 -14.55
C ALA A 792 -2.85 -12.80 -14.46
N ARG A 793 -2.74 -11.50 -14.75
CA ARG A 793 -3.82 -10.58 -15.15
C ARG A 793 -3.50 -9.84 -16.46
N ILE A 794 -2.58 -10.40 -17.25
CA ILE A 794 -1.98 -9.74 -18.41
C ILE A 794 -2.45 -10.47 -19.69
N PRO A 795 -3.33 -9.84 -20.49
CA PRO A 795 -3.90 -10.50 -21.66
C PRO A 795 -2.95 -10.60 -22.87
N PHE A 796 -1.92 -9.74 -22.98
CA PHE A 796 -1.03 -9.70 -24.14
C PHE A 796 0.44 -9.97 -23.77
N LEU A 797 1.13 -10.63 -24.68
CA LEU A 797 2.57 -10.86 -24.68
C LEU A 797 3.19 -10.13 -25.87
N GLN A 798 4.22 -9.33 -25.62
CA GLN A 798 5.22 -8.93 -26.60
C GLN A 798 6.38 -9.91 -26.42
N PRO A 799 6.53 -10.91 -27.30
CA PRO A 799 7.55 -11.93 -27.10
C PRO A 799 8.95 -11.32 -27.28
N ASP A 800 9.98 -12.06 -26.86
CA ASP A 800 11.36 -11.61 -27.05
C ASP A 800 11.68 -11.37 -28.54
N GLY A 801 12.69 -10.54 -28.79
CA GLY A 801 13.00 -10.03 -30.13
C GLY A 801 13.37 -11.10 -31.17
N ASP A 802 13.68 -12.33 -30.75
CA ASP A 802 13.99 -13.45 -31.65
C ASP A 802 12.77 -14.33 -31.95
N CYS A 803 11.67 -14.25 -31.20
CA CYS A 803 10.52 -15.14 -31.35
C CYS A 803 9.84 -15.01 -32.72
N GLY A 804 9.65 -13.79 -33.23
CA GLY A 804 9.08 -13.55 -34.57
C GLY A 804 7.86 -12.62 -34.57
N PRO A 805 6.75 -12.99 -33.91
CA PRO A 805 5.57 -12.14 -33.77
C PRO A 805 5.88 -10.86 -32.98
N ASP A 806 5.08 -9.81 -33.21
CA ASP A 806 5.19 -8.57 -32.42
C ASP A 806 4.24 -8.59 -31.21
N LEU A 807 3.09 -9.29 -31.31
CA LEU A 807 2.15 -9.50 -30.20
C LEU A 807 1.59 -10.94 -30.23
N MET A 808 1.30 -11.50 -29.06
CA MET A 808 0.58 -12.76 -28.89
C MET A 808 -0.46 -12.62 -27.77
N PHE A 809 -1.64 -13.24 -27.92
CA PHE A 809 -2.66 -13.25 -26.88
C PHE A 809 -3.67 -14.40 -27.07
N GLY A 810 -4.38 -14.74 -26.00
CA GLY A 810 -5.41 -15.78 -26.00
C GLY A 810 -6.83 -15.21 -26.09
N LEU A 811 -7.69 -15.88 -26.84
CA LEU A 811 -9.12 -15.60 -26.93
C LEU A 811 -9.96 -16.82 -26.53
N LEU A 812 -11.04 -16.59 -25.80
CA LEU A 812 -12.03 -17.61 -25.42
C LEU A 812 -13.28 -17.42 -26.27
N LEU A 813 -13.60 -18.42 -27.10
CA LEU A 813 -14.85 -18.46 -27.86
C LEU A 813 -15.99 -19.03 -26.99
N ARG A 814 -17.21 -19.04 -27.55
CA ARG A 814 -18.31 -19.83 -26.98
C ARG A 814 -17.87 -21.30 -26.86
N GLN A 815 -18.32 -21.99 -25.81
CA GLN A 815 -17.93 -23.37 -25.47
C GLN A 815 -16.52 -23.58 -24.89
N TYR A 816 -15.89 -22.52 -24.37
CA TYR A 816 -14.57 -22.58 -23.71
C TYR A 816 -13.42 -23.01 -24.64
N ILE A 817 -13.54 -22.74 -25.95
CA ILE A 817 -12.46 -22.98 -26.91
C ILE A 817 -11.44 -21.86 -26.78
N GLU A 818 -10.19 -22.23 -26.51
CA GLU A 818 -9.06 -21.31 -26.46
C GLU A 818 -8.44 -21.14 -27.85
N LEU A 819 -8.16 -19.91 -28.22
CA LEU A 819 -7.62 -19.53 -29.51
C LEU A 819 -6.38 -18.66 -29.30
N LEU A 820 -5.24 -19.08 -29.86
CA LEU A 820 -4.03 -18.28 -29.85
C LEU A 820 -4.03 -17.31 -31.03
N VAL A 821 -3.84 -16.03 -30.76
CA VAL A 821 -3.70 -15.01 -31.79
C VAL A 821 -2.25 -14.54 -31.82
N SER A 822 -1.60 -14.69 -32.98
CA SER A 822 -0.24 -14.24 -33.25
C SER A 822 -0.30 -13.07 -34.22
N VAL A 823 0.21 -11.91 -33.82
CA VAL A 823 0.12 -10.67 -34.58
C VAL A 823 1.49 -10.21 -35.03
N GLN A 824 1.61 -9.92 -36.32
CA GLN A 824 2.70 -9.11 -36.85
C GLN A 824 2.20 -7.70 -37.15
N CYS A 825 2.77 -6.71 -36.48
CA CYS A 825 2.48 -5.29 -36.62
C CYS A 825 3.40 -4.69 -37.69
N LYS A 826 2.79 -4.05 -38.70
CA LYS A 826 3.52 -3.44 -39.81
C LYS A 826 2.90 -2.09 -40.18
N CYS A 827 3.43 -1.02 -39.59
CA CYS A 827 3.07 0.38 -39.89
C CYS A 827 3.78 0.88 -41.16
N TRP A 828 3.52 0.24 -42.29
CA TRP A 828 4.16 0.57 -43.56
C TRP A 828 3.60 1.86 -44.16
N SER A 829 4.49 2.79 -44.53
CA SER A 829 4.12 4.05 -45.20
C SER A 829 4.08 3.93 -46.73
N ALA A 830 4.68 2.89 -47.30
CA ALA A 830 4.74 2.62 -48.74
C ALA A 830 4.10 1.26 -49.06
N LYS A 831 3.87 0.99 -50.34
CA LYS A 831 3.32 -0.29 -50.80
C LYS A 831 4.37 -1.39 -50.67
N HIS A 832 4.02 -2.51 -50.03
CA HIS A 832 4.89 -3.67 -49.90
C HIS A 832 4.51 -4.78 -50.88
N TYR A 833 5.52 -5.49 -51.38
CA TYR A 833 5.35 -6.58 -52.33
C TYR A 833 5.01 -7.89 -51.61
N ALA A 834 4.41 -8.84 -52.34
CA ALA A 834 3.94 -10.13 -51.84
C ALA A 834 4.98 -10.88 -50.97
N GLY A 835 6.27 -10.80 -51.30
CA GLY A 835 7.32 -11.46 -50.53
C GLY A 835 7.59 -10.86 -49.15
N ASP A 836 7.32 -9.58 -48.93
CA ASP A 836 7.36 -8.98 -47.58
C ASP A 836 6.18 -9.46 -46.74
N VAL A 837 5.00 -9.59 -47.36
CA VAL A 837 3.79 -10.14 -46.74
C VAL A 837 4.01 -11.58 -46.31
N PHE A 838 4.54 -12.42 -47.21
CA PHE A 838 4.89 -13.81 -46.91
C PHE A 838 5.82 -13.90 -45.69
N LYS A 839 6.89 -13.10 -45.66
CA LYS A 839 7.83 -13.09 -44.52
C LYS A 839 7.16 -12.65 -43.22
N ALA A 840 6.26 -11.67 -43.27
CA ALA A 840 5.54 -11.20 -42.09
C ALA A 840 4.56 -12.26 -41.57
N VAL A 841 3.82 -12.92 -42.46
CA VAL A 841 2.93 -14.03 -42.11
C VAL A 841 3.72 -15.22 -41.56
N LEU A 842 4.85 -15.57 -42.19
CA LEU A 842 5.70 -16.67 -41.75
C LEU A 842 6.20 -16.43 -40.31
N LYS A 843 6.62 -15.20 -39.98
CA LYS A 843 7.01 -14.83 -38.62
C LYS A 843 5.88 -14.92 -37.59
N ALA A 844 4.63 -14.75 -38.01
CA ALA A 844 3.46 -14.96 -37.17
C ALA A 844 3.04 -16.44 -37.09
N SER A 845 3.71 -17.34 -37.82
CA SER A 845 3.39 -18.77 -37.89
C SER A 845 4.34 -19.58 -37.01
N PRO A 846 3.88 -20.71 -36.42
CA PRO A 846 4.75 -21.61 -35.64
C PRO A 846 6.02 -22.03 -36.37
N GLU A 847 5.92 -22.22 -37.70
CA GLU A 847 7.04 -22.62 -38.55
C GLU A 847 8.13 -21.55 -38.61
N GLY A 848 7.79 -20.27 -38.45
CA GLY A 848 8.72 -19.14 -38.47
C GLY A 848 9.17 -18.65 -37.10
N PHE A 849 8.71 -19.26 -36.01
CA PHE A 849 9.16 -18.86 -34.67
C PHE A 849 10.64 -19.18 -34.48
N TYR A 850 11.42 -18.19 -34.03
CA TYR A 850 12.88 -18.26 -33.85
C TYR A 850 13.71 -18.56 -35.13
N THR A 851 13.13 -18.42 -36.34
CA THR A 851 13.82 -18.72 -37.61
C THR A 851 14.46 -17.49 -38.28
N ALA A 852 14.99 -16.54 -37.51
CA ALA A 852 15.53 -15.27 -38.03
C ALA A 852 16.64 -15.44 -39.10
N LYS A 853 16.94 -14.37 -39.86
CA LYS A 853 17.94 -14.37 -40.95
C LYS A 853 19.34 -14.78 -40.44
N GLY A 854 19.77 -15.99 -40.77
CA GLY A 854 21.10 -16.55 -40.46
C GLY A 854 21.02 -18.06 -40.23
N GLU A 855 22.16 -18.75 -40.09
CA GLU A 855 22.13 -20.14 -39.61
C GLU A 855 21.60 -20.16 -38.17
N PRO A 856 20.62 -21.02 -37.85
CA PRO A 856 20.08 -21.10 -36.50
C PRO A 856 21.19 -21.53 -35.54
N GLY A 857 21.52 -20.66 -34.58
CA GLY A 857 22.32 -21.08 -33.44
C GLY A 857 21.56 -22.15 -32.66
N GLN A 858 22.28 -23.13 -32.08
CA GLN A 858 21.67 -24.25 -31.34
C GLN A 858 20.62 -23.79 -30.31
N GLN A 859 20.83 -22.66 -29.65
CA GLN A 859 19.88 -22.09 -28.70
C GLN A 859 18.52 -21.73 -29.31
N ARG A 860 18.49 -21.20 -30.54
CA ARG A 860 17.23 -20.79 -31.19
C ARG A 860 16.38 -21.99 -31.59
N GLU A 861 17.02 -23.05 -32.07
CA GLU A 861 16.32 -24.29 -32.39
C GLU A 861 15.75 -24.95 -31.14
N GLU A 862 16.48 -24.90 -30.03
CA GLU A 862 15.99 -25.37 -28.73
C GLU A 862 14.80 -24.53 -28.23
N ASN A 863 14.90 -23.20 -28.27
CA ASN A 863 13.78 -22.31 -27.90
C ASN A 863 12.54 -22.58 -28.78
N ARG A 864 12.74 -22.78 -30.09
CA ARG A 864 11.67 -23.15 -31.03
C ARG A 864 11.02 -24.47 -30.64
N LYS A 865 11.84 -25.50 -30.38
CA LYS A 865 11.36 -26.81 -29.97
C LYS A 865 10.52 -26.73 -28.70
N GLN A 866 11.00 -26.02 -27.68
CA GLN A 866 10.27 -25.81 -26.42
C GLN A 866 8.94 -25.06 -26.64
N PHE A 867 8.92 -24.06 -27.52
CA PHE A 867 7.69 -23.35 -27.86
C PHE A 867 6.68 -24.25 -28.59
N LEU A 868 7.15 -25.09 -29.51
CA LEU A 868 6.28 -26.04 -30.21
C LEU A 868 5.74 -27.13 -29.27
N GLU A 869 6.56 -27.63 -28.35
CA GLU A 869 6.12 -28.56 -27.29
C GLU A 869 5.02 -27.94 -26.41
N LEU A 870 5.14 -26.64 -26.09
CA LEU A 870 4.11 -25.89 -25.39
C LEU A 870 2.81 -25.76 -26.20
N LEU A 871 2.90 -25.49 -27.51
CA LEU A 871 1.71 -25.47 -28.39
C LEU A 871 1.04 -26.85 -28.50
N ASP A 872 1.84 -27.93 -28.52
CA ASP A 872 1.33 -29.31 -28.51
C ASP A 872 0.55 -29.62 -27.22
N GLN A 873 0.97 -29.08 -26.08
CA GLN A 873 0.22 -29.19 -24.82
C GLN A 873 -1.13 -28.47 -24.89
N PHE A 874 -1.22 -27.32 -25.56
CA PHE A 874 -2.50 -26.63 -25.77
C PHE A 874 -3.44 -27.37 -26.73
N ALA A 875 -2.89 -27.99 -27.78
CA ALA A 875 -3.67 -28.68 -28.81
C ALA A 875 -4.25 -30.03 -28.34
N THR A 876 -3.66 -30.67 -27.34
CA THR A 876 -4.08 -32.00 -26.85
C THR A 876 -5.26 -31.98 -25.85
N SER A 877 -5.83 -30.80 -25.57
CA SER A 877 -7.03 -30.68 -24.73
C SER A 877 -8.27 -31.22 -25.46
N ASP A 878 -8.91 -32.26 -24.91
CA ASP A 878 -10.08 -33.04 -25.41
C ASP A 878 -11.32 -32.25 -25.87
N ASN A 879 -11.30 -30.91 -25.85
CA ASN A 879 -12.42 -30.03 -26.17
C ASN A 879 -12.25 -29.23 -27.48
N LEU A 880 -11.31 -29.59 -28.36
CA LEU A 880 -11.34 -29.04 -29.72
C LEU A 880 -12.63 -29.54 -30.41
N PRO A 881 -13.54 -28.65 -30.87
CA PRO A 881 -14.87 -29.08 -31.33
C PRO A 881 -14.89 -29.84 -32.65
N MET A 882 -13.74 -30.16 -33.23
CA MET A 882 -13.67 -30.67 -34.60
C MET A 882 -12.74 -31.89 -34.64
N PRO A 883 -13.22 -33.06 -35.11
CA PRO A 883 -12.32 -34.13 -35.48
C PRO A 883 -11.43 -33.61 -36.60
N VAL A 884 -10.10 -33.61 -36.38
CA VAL A 884 -9.07 -33.21 -37.34
C VAL A 884 -9.34 -33.91 -38.67
N ALA A 885 -9.98 -33.22 -39.61
CA ALA A 885 -10.06 -33.72 -40.96
C ALA A 885 -8.65 -33.66 -41.57
N PRO A 886 -8.24 -34.60 -42.44
CA PRO A 886 -6.96 -34.50 -43.13
C PRO A 886 -6.85 -33.17 -43.87
N GLY A 887 -5.93 -32.28 -43.44
CA GLY A 887 -5.75 -30.94 -43.99
C GLY A 887 -6.17 -29.77 -43.08
N GLU A 888 -6.62 -30.02 -41.84
CA GLU A 888 -6.88 -28.95 -40.86
C GLU A 888 -5.61 -28.56 -40.06
N PRO A 889 -5.50 -27.30 -39.60
CA PRO A 889 -4.32 -26.80 -38.89
C PRO A 889 -4.05 -27.58 -37.60
N LYS A 890 -2.77 -27.86 -37.34
CA LYS A 890 -2.30 -28.57 -36.14
C LYS A 890 -2.66 -27.85 -34.83
N TYR A 891 -2.78 -26.53 -34.86
CA TYR A 891 -3.05 -25.69 -33.68
C TYR A 891 -4.23 -24.75 -33.93
N THR A 892 -5.01 -24.50 -32.88
CA THR A 892 -6.10 -23.51 -32.90
C THR A 892 -5.52 -22.10 -32.77
N MET A 893 -5.17 -21.52 -33.92
CA MET A 893 -4.46 -20.24 -34.01
C MET A 893 -5.01 -19.34 -35.14
N ILE A 894 -5.01 -18.02 -34.94
CA ILE A 894 -5.10 -17.01 -36.02
C ILE A 894 -3.76 -16.32 -36.19
N ARG A 895 -3.32 -16.16 -37.44
CA ARG A 895 -2.21 -15.28 -37.81
C ARG A 895 -2.75 -13.95 -38.30
N VAL A 896 -2.41 -12.87 -37.61
CA VAL A 896 -2.93 -11.53 -37.92
C VAL A 896 -1.80 -10.66 -38.45
N LEU A 897 -1.96 -10.12 -39.66
CA LEU A 897 -1.15 -9.03 -40.15
C LEU A 897 -1.83 -7.71 -39.83
N ALA A 898 -1.41 -7.05 -38.75
CA ALA A 898 -1.89 -5.72 -38.38
C ALA A 898 -1.20 -4.68 -39.26
N THR A 899 -1.89 -4.23 -40.30
CA THR A 899 -1.42 -3.22 -41.26
C THR A 899 -2.59 -2.50 -41.92
N PHE A 900 -2.31 -1.45 -42.69
CA PHE A 900 -3.31 -0.75 -43.48
C PHE A 900 -3.47 -1.47 -44.83
N ASP A 901 -4.63 -2.08 -45.06
CA ASP A 901 -4.91 -2.95 -46.21
C ASP A 901 -4.60 -2.30 -47.57
N SER A 902 -4.70 -0.97 -47.65
CA SER A 902 -4.38 -0.19 -48.85
C SER A 902 -2.91 -0.26 -49.29
N ASN A 903 -1.99 -0.63 -48.39
CA ASN A 903 -0.54 -0.65 -48.64
C ASN A 903 0.02 -2.05 -48.93
N VAL A 904 -0.83 -3.07 -49.04
CA VAL A 904 -0.39 -4.47 -49.17
C VAL A 904 -0.71 -5.00 -50.56
N ALA A 905 0.31 -5.49 -51.28
CA ALA A 905 0.09 -6.36 -52.43
C ALA A 905 -0.12 -7.79 -51.93
N TRP A 906 -1.38 -8.15 -51.67
CA TRP A 906 -1.72 -9.49 -51.20
C TRP A 906 -1.26 -10.55 -52.21
N PRO A 907 -0.51 -11.56 -51.77
CA PRO A 907 -0.17 -12.70 -52.61
C PRO A 907 -1.41 -13.52 -52.97
N GLU A 908 -1.30 -14.30 -54.03
CA GLU A 908 -2.15 -15.48 -54.17
C GLU A 908 -1.71 -16.48 -53.09
N PHE A 909 -2.62 -16.78 -52.17
CA PHE A 909 -2.32 -17.72 -51.10
C PHE A 909 -2.35 -19.16 -51.65
N ASP A 910 -1.31 -19.91 -51.34
CA ASP A 910 -1.14 -21.32 -51.67
C ASP A 910 -0.71 -22.10 -50.42
N ASP A 911 -0.46 -23.40 -50.57
CA ASP A 911 -0.07 -24.30 -49.50
C ASP A 911 1.26 -23.87 -48.80
N SER A 912 2.08 -23.02 -49.43
CA SER A 912 3.32 -22.52 -48.81
C SER A 912 3.06 -21.61 -47.60
N TYR A 913 1.84 -21.08 -47.47
CA TYR A 913 1.42 -20.31 -46.31
C TYR A 913 0.96 -21.21 -45.16
N GLY A 914 0.97 -22.54 -45.28
CA GLY A 914 0.55 -23.47 -44.23
C GLY A 914 -0.95 -23.45 -43.94
N ASP A 915 -1.38 -24.14 -42.89
CA ASP A 915 -2.80 -24.53 -42.71
C ASP A 915 -3.62 -23.61 -41.80
N TYR A 916 -3.03 -22.53 -41.29
CA TYR A 916 -3.70 -21.65 -40.31
C TYR A 916 -4.41 -20.47 -40.97
N PRO A 917 -5.56 -20.00 -40.44
CA PRO A 917 -6.20 -18.78 -40.90
C PRO A 917 -5.24 -17.57 -40.92
N ILE A 918 -5.31 -16.76 -41.98
CA ILE A 918 -4.64 -15.47 -42.05
C ILE A 918 -5.71 -14.38 -42.07
N ALA A 919 -5.58 -13.41 -41.19
CA ALA A 919 -6.47 -12.26 -41.12
C ALA A 919 -5.70 -10.93 -41.10
N THR A 920 -6.42 -9.86 -41.40
CA THR A 920 -6.00 -8.48 -41.09
C THR A 920 -6.96 -7.85 -40.11
N LEU A 921 -6.61 -6.69 -39.55
CA LEU A 921 -7.61 -5.86 -38.89
C LEU A 921 -8.67 -5.42 -39.91
N SER A 922 -9.95 -5.45 -39.53
CA SER A 922 -11.05 -5.05 -40.42
C SER A 922 -11.04 -3.52 -40.64
N ASP A 923 -11.48 -3.07 -41.82
CA ASP A 923 -11.58 -1.64 -42.12
C ASP A 923 -12.56 -0.92 -41.19
N GLU A 924 -13.65 -1.59 -40.80
CA GLU A 924 -14.64 -1.05 -39.87
C GLU A 924 -14.06 -0.85 -38.47
N PHE A 925 -13.29 -1.84 -37.99
CA PHE A 925 -12.62 -1.78 -36.70
C PHE A 925 -11.56 -0.67 -36.68
N LEU A 926 -10.69 -0.62 -37.70
CA LEU A 926 -9.69 0.44 -37.82
C LEU A 926 -10.34 1.83 -37.90
N LYS A 927 -11.40 1.99 -38.70
CA LYS A 927 -12.14 3.26 -38.78
C LYS A 927 -12.73 3.67 -37.44
N THR A 928 -13.23 2.72 -36.65
CA THR A 928 -13.72 2.99 -35.29
C THR A 928 -12.59 3.45 -34.38
N ALA A 929 -11.44 2.77 -34.43
CA ALA A 929 -10.24 3.14 -33.67
C ALA A 929 -9.68 4.52 -34.06
N THR A 930 -9.73 4.90 -35.34
CA THR A 930 -9.22 6.21 -35.79
C THR A 930 -9.95 7.41 -35.19
N VAL A 931 -11.18 7.23 -34.68
CA VAL A 931 -11.91 8.28 -33.96
C VAL A 931 -11.20 8.64 -32.64
N GLU A 932 -10.53 7.68 -32.02
CA GLU A 932 -9.81 7.84 -30.75
C GLU A 932 -8.35 8.26 -30.96
N PHE A 933 -7.75 7.92 -32.10
CA PHE A 933 -6.32 8.10 -32.40
C PHE A 933 -6.11 8.92 -33.68
N SER A 934 -5.86 10.23 -33.55
CA SER A 934 -5.66 11.13 -34.69
C SER A 934 -4.43 10.81 -35.53
N ALA A 935 -3.35 10.32 -34.91
CA ALA A 935 -2.13 9.87 -35.58
C ALA A 935 -2.38 8.55 -36.33
N LEU A 936 -3.19 7.66 -35.77
CA LEU A 936 -3.65 6.46 -36.48
C LEU A 936 -4.52 6.84 -37.67
N GLU A 937 -5.40 7.83 -37.54
CA GLU A 937 -6.21 8.37 -38.64
C GLU A 937 -5.33 8.93 -39.76
N ARG A 938 -4.34 9.77 -39.42
CA ARG A 938 -3.37 10.30 -40.40
C ARG A 938 -2.60 9.18 -41.10
N ALA A 939 -2.14 8.18 -40.36
CA ALA A 939 -1.43 7.03 -40.93
C ALA A 939 -2.33 6.19 -41.86
N TYR A 940 -3.57 5.94 -41.44
CA TYR A 940 -4.59 5.24 -42.21
C TYR A 940 -4.96 5.99 -43.51
N ASN A 941 -5.17 7.31 -43.42
CA ASN A 941 -5.49 8.15 -44.58
C ASN A 941 -4.30 8.27 -45.55
N ALA A 942 -3.09 8.48 -45.05
CA ALA A 942 -1.88 8.51 -45.89
C ALA A 942 -1.67 7.18 -46.64
N ALA A 943 -1.92 6.04 -45.97
CA ALA A 943 -1.91 4.73 -46.60
C ALA A 943 -2.97 4.59 -47.70
N ARG A 944 -4.14 5.21 -47.53
CA ARG A 944 -5.20 5.21 -48.55
C ARG A 944 -4.91 6.14 -49.72
N GLU A 945 -4.34 7.31 -49.48
CA GLU A 945 -3.99 8.28 -50.52
C GLU A 945 -2.86 7.77 -51.43
N ASN A 946 -1.91 7.01 -50.87
CA ASN A 946 -0.91 6.28 -51.65
C ASN A 946 -1.49 5.17 -52.57
N ARG A 947 -2.82 4.95 -52.58
CA ARG A 947 -3.49 4.09 -53.58
C ARG A 947 -3.59 4.72 -54.96
N VAL A 948 -3.45 6.04 -55.11
CA VAL A 948 -3.56 6.65 -56.44
C VAL A 948 -2.34 6.18 -57.26
N PRO A 949 -2.54 5.35 -58.29
CA PRO A 949 -1.42 4.90 -59.09
C PRO A 949 -0.79 6.13 -59.76
N ALA A 950 0.54 6.14 -59.85
CA ALA A 950 1.31 7.09 -60.66
C ALA A 950 1.08 6.90 -62.18
N SER A 951 -0.14 6.52 -62.57
CA SER A 951 -0.64 6.50 -63.94
C SER A 951 -1.63 7.65 -64.17
N LEU A 952 -1.27 8.84 -63.66
CA LEU A 952 -1.71 10.14 -64.15
C LEU A 952 -0.48 10.85 -64.74
#